data_AF-A0A077ZKR7-F1
#
_entry.id   AF-A0A077ZKR7-F1
#
_cell.length_a   1.000
_cell.length_b   1.000
_cell.length_c   1.000
_cell.angle_alpha   90.00
_cell.angle_beta   90.00
_cell.angle_gamma   90.00
#
_symmetry.space_group_name_H-M   'P 1'
#
loop_
_entity.id
_entity.type
_entity.pdbx_description
1 polymer ?
#
loop_
_entity_poly.entity_id
_entity_poly.type
_entity_poly.pdbx_seq_one_letter_code
_entity_poly.pdbx_strand_id
1 'polypeptide(L)'
;MEAEKHRLPASPLSALPYFHGVQHGIVAQRALSGPNTFLLFLDADNGKKLAVVIMDAEQVVHTVYINTNGTLFWFTDEDRGYGFTVVQRLIDYYVENEKAIVILPEHHKQAVTLVLLGHQVNYQHFLAQELQLDPSWGLQDYSYMHGVISNEKINVLLEKDGDYLISLEPKRRRIPCMYVRWNDQIEVIRCRADATRGMYLLPRGGNSACKEFVSTLDELIKSASRCGAEIHGVMFKRPIKHEPKRVVNLMTGESFENVRPLFTASPEAQVPAKPYSLLKLVAPLAVGYLPYYHGVKCPDTLYGLLKSKGDFLLCTNEITGDLHLLLRTSVRQDTAVYSFVIQYHKVKEVFFLNPSDCDQWFTNVEELIEYYVQYRLAVDGLNTIVCANRKPINEDLCLVNPVICWDQVSHLYLEDVNNECELSYFFGPITLTEAKALLKHSGDFLLRCDDNEKLLAVVLWNDQFVEINMEPFAGDRLYRLPAANEFEPRESLKSVDEYIKSLILTRTVIRGVVLRRPVKWKQKDKLKKGDSPSPGGEFKSPPERKRSCLCRFIRWLCCCKQKELQRSPSPEKVDANTQTKKQQKKRCCLCRVVCLLCSYIWCCLCCRRKKKTEPKQQKKSPDSKPSLFESTYEVTPGYETALTKKAWEEEADGAAPSVEISKMDNISTSTAVEMGTSTISKSPEGASIRSILS
;
A
#
# COMPACT_ATOMS: atom_id res chain seq x y z
N MET A 1 -26.98 10.20 0.43
CA MET A 1 -25.66 10.58 0.95
C MET A 1 -24.79 10.80 -0.26
N GLU A 2 -24.52 12.06 -0.57
CA GLU A 2 -23.50 12.43 -1.56
C GLU A 2 -22.24 11.65 -1.23
N ALA A 3 -21.63 11.02 -2.23
CA ALA A 3 -20.31 10.43 -2.07
C ALA A 3 -19.39 11.58 -1.66
N GLU A 4 -19.06 11.67 -0.37
CA GLU A 4 -17.90 12.43 0.08
C GLU A 4 -16.77 11.98 -0.85
N LYS A 5 -16.35 12.87 -1.77
CA LYS A 5 -15.23 12.61 -2.67
C LYS A 5 -13.99 12.57 -1.79
N HIS A 6 -13.76 11.43 -1.16
CA HIS A 6 -12.59 11.17 -0.36
C HIS A 6 -11.38 11.27 -1.30
N ARG A 7 -10.58 12.33 -1.13
CA ARG A 7 -9.41 12.57 -1.96
C ARG A 7 -8.26 11.71 -1.47
N LEU A 8 -7.63 10.99 -2.38
CA LEU A 8 -6.36 10.32 -2.12
C LEU A 8 -5.22 11.35 -2.17
N PRO A 9 -4.11 11.12 -1.45
CA PRO A 9 -2.92 11.94 -1.57
C PRO A 9 -2.28 11.78 -2.96
N ALA A 10 -1.51 12.78 -3.39
CA ALA A 10 -0.64 12.59 -4.54
C ALA A 10 0.52 11.63 -4.20
N SER A 11 0.88 10.81 -5.18
CA SER A 11 2.00 9.87 -5.13
C SER A 11 3.27 10.50 -5.74
N PRO A 12 4.46 10.16 -5.24
CA PRO A 12 5.71 10.49 -5.92
C PRO A 12 5.77 9.85 -7.31
N LEU A 13 6.54 10.46 -8.21
CA LEU A 13 6.72 10.06 -9.60
C LEU A 13 7.03 8.56 -9.75
N SER A 14 7.94 8.04 -8.94
CA SER A 14 8.35 6.63 -8.93
C SER A 14 7.26 5.65 -8.51
N ALA A 15 6.17 6.11 -7.88
CA ALA A 15 5.03 5.30 -7.51
C ALA A 15 3.87 5.41 -8.52
N LEU A 16 3.97 6.26 -9.55
CA LEU A 16 2.90 6.42 -10.53
C LEU A 16 2.79 5.21 -11.46
N PRO A 17 1.55 4.72 -11.73
CA PRO A 17 1.34 3.58 -12.60
C PRO A 17 1.93 3.76 -13.99
N TYR A 18 1.92 4.97 -14.53
CA TYR A 18 2.36 5.27 -15.88
C TYR A 18 3.77 5.86 -15.96
N PHE A 19 4.58 5.73 -14.91
CA PHE A 19 6.00 6.10 -14.96
C PHE A 19 6.87 4.87 -15.19
N HIS A 20 7.63 4.87 -16.30
CA HIS A 20 8.42 3.74 -16.79
C HIS A 20 9.91 3.84 -16.40
N GLY A 21 10.25 4.71 -15.44
CA GLY A 21 11.64 4.91 -15.00
C GLY A 21 12.50 5.61 -16.05
N VAL A 22 13.79 5.27 -16.09
CA VAL A 22 14.74 5.79 -17.08
C VAL A 22 14.68 4.91 -18.32
N GLN A 23 14.36 5.49 -19.48
CA GLN A 23 14.21 4.76 -20.74
C GLN A 23 14.82 5.55 -21.90
N HIS A 24 15.27 4.83 -22.95
CA HIS A 24 15.53 5.43 -24.25
C HIS A 24 14.20 5.77 -24.93
N GLY A 25 14.14 6.89 -25.66
CA GLY A 25 12.89 7.37 -26.27
C GLY A 25 12.22 6.32 -27.16
N ILE A 26 13.01 5.58 -27.95
CA ILE A 26 12.51 4.51 -28.84
C ILE A 26 11.82 3.36 -28.08
N VAL A 27 12.28 3.04 -26.87
CA VAL A 27 11.70 1.97 -26.04
C VAL A 27 10.36 2.43 -25.48
N ALA A 28 10.31 3.66 -24.98
CA ALA A 28 9.08 4.29 -24.48
C ALA A 28 7.99 4.36 -25.56
N GLN A 29 8.34 4.74 -26.80
CA GLN A 29 7.40 4.82 -27.91
C GLN A 29 6.74 3.47 -28.25
N ARG A 30 7.50 2.37 -28.19
CA ARG A 30 7.00 1.01 -28.51
C ARG A 30 5.99 0.47 -27.50
N ALA A 31 5.91 1.05 -26.30
CA ALA A 31 4.96 0.63 -25.28
C ALA A 31 3.54 1.18 -25.50
N LEU A 32 3.37 2.16 -26.41
CA LEU A 32 2.08 2.75 -26.74
C LEU A 32 1.27 1.81 -27.66
N SER A 33 0.02 1.53 -27.30
CA SER A 33 -0.82 0.52 -27.97
C SER A 33 -2.01 1.09 -28.77
N GLY A 34 -2.21 2.41 -28.75
CA GLY A 34 -3.28 3.06 -29.52
C GLY A 34 -3.40 4.56 -29.28
N PRO A 35 -4.34 5.23 -29.97
CA PRO A 35 -4.56 6.67 -29.85
C PRO A 35 -4.80 7.15 -28.42
N ASN A 36 -4.28 8.33 -28.11
CA ASN A 36 -4.31 8.99 -26.80
C ASN A 36 -3.72 8.15 -25.67
N THR A 37 -2.94 7.11 -25.97
CA THR A 37 -2.17 6.40 -24.96
C THR A 37 -0.92 7.20 -24.61
N PHE A 38 -0.57 7.24 -23.33
CA PHE A 38 0.61 7.97 -22.88
C PHE A 38 1.34 7.27 -21.73
N LEU A 39 2.61 7.62 -21.55
CA LEU A 39 3.39 7.28 -20.35
C LEU A 39 4.44 8.35 -20.05
N LEU A 40 4.94 8.33 -18.81
CA LEU A 40 6.05 9.14 -18.34
C LEU A 40 7.34 8.33 -18.28
N PHE A 41 8.46 8.98 -18.58
CA PHE A 41 9.79 8.40 -18.38
C PHE A 41 10.84 9.51 -18.20
N LEU A 42 11.99 9.15 -17.66
CA LEU A 42 13.19 9.99 -17.68
C LEU A 42 13.98 9.61 -18.94
N ASP A 43 14.12 10.57 -19.85
CA ASP A 43 14.71 10.32 -21.17
C ASP A 43 16.23 10.14 -21.07
N ALA A 44 16.69 8.89 -21.20
CA ALA A 44 18.10 8.53 -21.16
C ALA A 44 18.92 9.25 -22.24
N ASP A 45 18.30 9.57 -23.38
CA ASP A 45 18.94 10.20 -24.54
C ASP A 45 19.04 11.72 -24.39
N ASN A 46 18.23 12.32 -23.52
CA ASN A 46 18.17 13.78 -23.33
C ASN A 46 18.45 14.20 -21.88
N GLY A 47 19.53 13.67 -21.30
CA GLY A 47 20.01 14.07 -19.97
C GLY A 47 19.03 13.75 -18.84
N LYS A 48 18.23 12.68 -18.99
CA LYS A 48 17.24 12.20 -18.03
C LYS A 48 16.15 13.22 -17.71
N LYS A 49 15.84 14.10 -18.66
CA LYS A 49 14.70 15.01 -18.53
C LYS A 49 13.40 14.22 -18.49
N LEU A 50 12.48 14.66 -17.63
CA LEU A 50 11.15 14.07 -17.53
C LEU A 50 10.33 14.39 -18.78
N ALA A 51 9.83 13.34 -19.44
CA ALA A 51 9.04 13.44 -20.64
C ALA A 51 7.75 12.62 -20.55
N VAL A 52 6.72 13.10 -21.23
CA VAL A 52 5.55 12.30 -21.63
C VAL A 52 5.78 11.86 -23.07
N VAL A 53 5.64 10.57 -23.34
CA VAL A 53 5.43 10.10 -24.72
C VAL A 53 3.95 9.79 -24.90
N ILE A 54 3.37 10.26 -26.00
CA ILE A 54 1.94 10.18 -26.28
C ILE A 54 1.70 9.88 -27.75
N MET A 55 0.75 9.01 -28.03
CA MET A 55 0.26 8.73 -29.38
C MET A 55 -0.97 9.59 -29.64
N ASP A 56 -0.97 10.38 -30.72
CA ASP A 56 -2.11 11.20 -31.08
C ASP A 56 -3.23 10.40 -31.78
N ALA A 57 -4.28 11.10 -32.23
CA ALA A 57 -5.40 10.49 -32.94
C ALA A 57 -5.02 9.87 -34.30
N GLU A 58 -3.94 10.37 -34.93
CA GLU A 58 -3.40 9.90 -36.21
C GLU A 58 -2.33 8.80 -36.03
N GLN A 59 -2.15 8.33 -34.79
CA GLN A 59 -1.13 7.36 -34.38
C GLN A 59 0.31 7.85 -34.55
N VAL A 60 0.51 9.16 -34.64
CA VAL A 60 1.84 9.77 -34.59
C VAL A 60 2.26 9.89 -33.14
N VAL A 61 3.48 9.47 -32.85
CA VAL A 61 4.02 9.49 -31.49
C VAL A 61 4.80 10.78 -31.26
N HIS A 62 4.47 11.47 -30.18
CA HIS A 62 5.08 12.72 -29.77
C HIS A 62 5.75 12.58 -28.40
N THR A 63 6.94 13.16 -28.25
CA THR A 63 7.62 13.28 -26.96
C THR A 63 7.54 14.73 -26.49
N VAL A 64 6.92 14.97 -25.34
CA VAL A 64 6.75 16.30 -24.73
C VAL A 64 7.48 16.34 -23.39
N TYR A 65 8.39 17.29 -23.22
CA TYR A 65 9.13 17.45 -21.97
C TYR A 65 8.36 18.26 -20.93
N ILE A 66 8.41 17.81 -19.68
CA ILE A 66 7.86 18.54 -18.53
C ILE A 66 8.93 19.53 -18.05
N ASN A 67 8.59 20.81 -18.08
CA ASN A 67 9.47 21.85 -17.58
C ASN A 67 9.41 21.91 -16.05
N THR A 68 10.52 22.27 -15.42
CA THR A 68 10.61 22.49 -13.98
C THR A 68 11.63 23.57 -13.61
N ASN A 69 11.39 24.27 -12.50
CA ASN A 69 12.34 25.18 -11.85
C ASN A 69 12.90 24.60 -10.54
N GLY A 70 12.69 23.30 -10.30
CA GLY A 70 13.05 22.62 -9.05
C GLY A 70 11.95 22.62 -7.98
N THR A 71 10.85 23.35 -8.20
CA THR A 71 9.69 23.37 -7.28
C THR A 71 8.36 23.17 -8.01
N LEU A 72 8.21 23.78 -9.18
CA LEU A 72 6.98 23.73 -9.99
C LEU A 72 7.20 22.87 -11.24
N PHE A 73 6.10 22.32 -11.75
CA PHE A 73 6.04 21.53 -12.98
C PHE A 73 5.01 22.14 -13.95
N TRP A 74 5.36 22.21 -15.23
CA TRP A 74 4.46 22.76 -16.26
C TRP A 74 4.76 22.23 -17.66
N PHE A 75 3.75 22.21 -18.53
CA PHE A 75 3.96 22.10 -19.98
C PHE A 75 4.02 23.49 -20.62
N THR A 76 3.10 24.37 -20.23
CA THR A 76 2.92 25.73 -20.75
C THR A 76 3.13 26.78 -19.66
N ASP A 77 3.40 28.02 -20.03
CA ASP A 77 3.57 29.11 -19.05
C ASP A 77 2.31 29.39 -18.22
N GLU A 78 1.12 29.06 -18.74
CA GLU A 78 -0.14 29.17 -17.99
C GLU A 78 -0.19 28.23 -16.80
N ASP A 79 0.40 27.03 -16.91
CA ASP A 79 0.35 26.02 -15.84
C ASP A 79 1.11 26.51 -14.59
N ARG A 80 2.08 27.41 -14.76
CA ARG A 80 2.81 28.05 -13.64
C ARG A 80 1.87 28.80 -12.70
N GLY A 81 0.77 29.35 -13.22
CA GLY A 81 -0.25 30.05 -12.43
C GLY A 81 -1.02 29.13 -11.48
N TYR A 82 -1.11 27.83 -11.79
CA TYR A 82 -1.77 26.82 -10.95
C TYR A 82 -0.83 26.28 -9.87
N GLY A 83 0.48 26.39 -10.07
CA GLY A 83 1.48 26.06 -9.06
C GLY A 83 1.55 24.57 -8.72
N PHE A 84 1.59 23.71 -9.74
CA PHE A 84 1.76 22.27 -9.59
C PHE A 84 3.15 21.94 -9.02
N THR A 85 3.19 21.38 -7.80
CA THR A 85 4.42 20.97 -7.11
C THR A 85 4.67 19.47 -7.13
N VAL A 86 3.79 18.72 -7.78
CA VAL A 86 3.83 17.25 -7.94
C VAL A 86 3.40 16.95 -9.37
N VAL A 87 4.13 16.06 -10.05
CA VAL A 87 3.89 15.70 -11.46
C VAL A 87 2.50 15.10 -11.64
N GLN A 88 2.07 14.24 -10.70
CA GLN A 88 0.74 13.63 -10.76
C GLN A 88 -0.37 14.68 -10.91
N ARG A 89 -0.34 15.75 -10.11
CA ARG A 89 -1.37 16.81 -10.18
C ARG A 89 -1.37 17.56 -11.49
N LEU A 90 -0.21 17.73 -12.12
CA LEU A 90 -0.12 18.31 -13.46
C LEU A 90 -0.79 17.37 -14.47
N ILE A 91 -0.48 16.07 -14.44
CA ILE A 91 -1.08 15.08 -15.34
C ILE A 91 -2.59 14.96 -15.12
N ASP A 92 -3.02 14.80 -13.87
CA ASP A 92 -4.44 14.71 -13.49
C ASP A 92 -5.21 15.95 -13.97
N TYR A 93 -4.64 17.15 -13.84
CA TYR A 93 -5.26 18.36 -14.38
C TYR A 93 -5.49 18.29 -15.89
N TYR A 94 -4.52 17.78 -16.66
CA TYR A 94 -4.66 17.63 -18.10
C TYR A 94 -5.68 16.55 -18.49
N VAL A 95 -5.69 15.43 -17.78
CA VAL A 95 -6.63 14.31 -18.00
C VAL A 95 -8.05 14.69 -17.61
N GLU A 96 -8.26 15.19 -16.39
CA GLU A 96 -9.60 15.52 -15.84
C GLU A 96 -10.30 16.66 -16.59
N ASN A 97 -9.52 17.59 -17.16
CA ASN A 97 -10.06 18.73 -17.91
C ASN A 97 -10.01 18.53 -19.44
N GLU A 98 -9.60 17.35 -19.92
CA GLU A 98 -9.39 17.06 -21.34
C GLU A 98 -8.58 18.17 -22.04
N LYS A 99 -7.59 18.73 -21.33
CA LYS A 99 -6.79 19.85 -21.83
C LYS A 99 -5.78 19.33 -22.85
N ALA A 100 -5.81 19.88 -24.06
CA ALA A 100 -4.82 19.56 -25.08
C ALA A 100 -3.44 20.16 -24.75
N ILE A 101 -2.39 19.38 -25.00
CA ILE A 101 -1.02 19.88 -25.06
C ILE A 101 -0.76 20.35 -26.49
N VAL A 102 -0.30 21.59 -26.62
CA VAL A 102 0.02 22.23 -27.91
C VAL A 102 1.47 21.90 -28.28
N ILE A 103 1.66 21.16 -29.35
CA ILE A 103 2.98 20.81 -29.90
C ILE A 103 3.23 21.64 -31.16
N LEU A 104 4.34 22.36 -31.17
CA LEU A 104 4.84 23.09 -32.34
C LEU A 104 5.96 22.27 -33.00
N PRO A 105 5.75 21.69 -34.18
CA PRO A 105 6.78 20.93 -34.89
C PRO A 105 7.99 21.81 -35.20
N GLU A 106 9.20 21.28 -35.00
CA GLU A 106 10.45 22.01 -35.25
C GLU A 106 10.57 22.51 -36.70
N HIS A 107 10.01 21.76 -37.66
CA HIS A 107 10.12 22.03 -39.09
C HIS A 107 8.95 22.81 -39.71
N HIS A 108 7.83 22.95 -39.00
CA HIS A 108 6.65 23.66 -39.49
C HIS A 108 6.04 24.54 -38.40
N LYS A 109 6.55 25.77 -38.28
CA LYS A 109 6.07 26.80 -37.32
C LYS A 109 4.58 27.17 -37.45
N GLN A 110 3.87 26.64 -38.45
CA GLN A 110 2.44 26.89 -38.70
C GLN A 110 1.54 25.67 -38.45
N ALA A 111 2.10 24.46 -38.34
CA ALA A 111 1.32 23.30 -37.95
C ALA A 111 1.29 23.25 -36.42
N VAL A 112 0.09 23.13 -35.84
CA VAL A 112 -0.08 22.93 -34.40
C VAL A 112 -0.68 21.55 -34.23
N THR A 113 0.03 20.65 -33.56
CA THR A 113 -0.53 19.36 -33.19
C THR A 113 -1.06 19.45 -31.77
N LEU A 114 -2.31 19.04 -31.58
CA LEU A 114 -2.95 18.98 -30.27
C LEU A 114 -2.99 17.52 -29.84
N VAL A 115 -2.40 17.23 -28.68
CA VAL A 115 -2.41 15.87 -28.12
C VAL A 115 -3.14 15.84 -26.78
N LEU A 116 -3.91 14.78 -26.54
CA LEU A 116 -4.73 14.60 -25.33
C LEU A 116 -4.22 13.42 -24.51
N LEU A 117 -3.93 13.65 -23.24
CA LEU A 117 -3.62 12.58 -22.30
C LEU A 117 -4.90 11.77 -22.03
N GLY A 118 -5.04 10.64 -22.71
CA GLY A 118 -6.20 9.74 -22.56
C GLY A 118 -5.88 8.55 -21.66
N HIS A 119 -5.46 7.45 -22.27
CA HIS A 119 -5.25 6.18 -21.58
C HIS A 119 -3.80 6.03 -21.10
N GLN A 120 -3.60 5.95 -19.79
CA GLN A 120 -2.29 5.74 -19.21
C GLN A 120 -1.76 4.32 -19.51
N VAL A 121 -0.54 4.19 -20.02
CA VAL A 121 0.13 2.90 -20.21
C VAL A 121 0.77 2.50 -18.88
N ASN A 122 0.15 1.54 -18.22
CA ASN A 122 0.48 1.18 -16.85
C ASN A 122 1.77 0.34 -16.76
N TYR A 123 2.88 0.96 -16.37
CA TYR A 123 4.10 0.32 -15.90
C TYR A 123 3.95 -0.41 -14.58
N GLN A 124 2.94 -0.14 -13.73
CA GLN A 124 2.71 -1.02 -12.57
C GLN A 124 2.36 -2.46 -12.99
N HIS A 125 2.13 -2.74 -14.29
CA HIS A 125 2.29 -4.10 -14.80
C HIS A 125 3.67 -4.69 -14.49
N PHE A 126 4.77 -3.93 -14.57
CA PHE A 126 6.13 -4.37 -14.24
C PHE A 126 6.35 -4.55 -12.73
N LEU A 127 5.90 -3.65 -11.86
CA LEU A 127 6.00 -3.87 -10.40
C LEU A 127 5.09 -5.01 -9.92
N ALA A 128 3.89 -5.12 -10.49
CA ALA A 128 3.02 -6.27 -10.25
C ALA A 128 3.61 -7.56 -10.84
N GLN A 129 4.28 -7.51 -11.99
CA GLN A 129 5.01 -8.64 -12.60
C GLN A 129 6.25 -9.04 -11.80
N GLU A 130 6.94 -8.09 -11.16
CA GLU A 130 8.05 -8.41 -10.25
C GLU A 130 7.55 -9.20 -9.03
N LEU A 131 6.31 -8.92 -8.59
CA LEU A 131 5.65 -9.65 -7.51
C LEU A 131 4.72 -10.79 -8.00
N GLN A 132 4.69 -11.09 -9.30
CA GLN A 132 4.02 -12.29 -9.82
C GLN A 132 4.86 -13.52 -9.50
N LEU A 133 4.21 -14.61 -9.13
CA LEU A 133 4.81 -15.89 -8.83
C LEU A 133 5.68 -16.38 -9.98
N ASP A 134 6.89 -16.84 -9.65
CA ASP A 134 7.83 -17.37 -10.61
C ASP A 134 7.33 -18.77 -11.03
N PRO A 135 7.12 -19.04 -12.33
CA PRO A 135 6.69 -20.36 -12.80
C PRO A 135 7.84 -21.34 -12.66
N SER A 136 8.00 -21.91 -11.47
CA SER A 136 9.20 -22.61 -11.04
C SER A 136 8.83 -23.85 -10.23
N TRP A 137 9.60 -24.93 -10.41
CA TRP A 137 9.34 -26.22 -9.76
C TRP A 137 10.05 -26.36 -8.41
N GLY A 138 11.03 -25.50 -8.16
CA GLY A 138 11.77 -25.48 -6.92
C GLY A 138 12.57 -24.20 -6.75
N LEU A 139 13.13 -24.05 -5.55
CA LEU A 139 13.88 -22.89 -5.11
C LEU A 139 15.01 -22.45 -6.06
N GLN A 140 15.65 -23.39 -6.75
CA GLN A 140 16.76 -23.10 -7.69
C GLN A 140 16.29 -22.40 -8.97
N ASP A 141 15.00 -22.49 -9.29
CA ASP A 141 14.43 -21.93 -10.51
C ASP A 141 13.92 -20.50 -10.34
N TYR A 142 13.85 -19.99 -9.11
CA TYR A 142 13.47 -18.61 -8.84
C TYR A 142 14.45 -17.64 -9.52
N SER A 143 13.91 -16.68 -10.26
CA SER A 143 14.67 -15.66 -10.99
C SER A 143 15.58 -14.82 -10.09
N TYR A 144 15.30 -14.76 -8.80
CA TYR A 144 16.05 -14.05 -7.77
C TYR A 144 16.83 -14.97 -6.81
N MET A 145 17.06 -16.23 -7.21
CA MET A 145 17.99 -17.15 -6.56
C MET A 145 19.39 -17.02 -7.18
N HIS A 146 20.35 -16.51 -6.40
CA HIS A 146 21.71 -16.19 -6.88
C HIS A 146 22.75 -17.29 -6.60
N GLY A 147 22.35 -18.44 -6.03
CA GLY A 147 23.31 -19.47 -5.65
C GLY A 147 24.20 -19.01 -4.50
N VAL A 148 25.52 -19.23 -4.56
CA VAL A 148 26.46 -18.71 -3.56
C VAL A 148 27.09 -17.41 -4.09
N ILE A 149 26.79 -16.28 -3.44
CA ILE A 149 27.39 -14.97 -3.76
C ILE A 149 28.11 -14.37 -2.55
N SER A 150 29.08 -13.50 -2.81
CA SER A 150 29.84 -12.82 -1.74
C SER A 150 29.02 -11.68 -1.12
N ASN A 151 29.36 -11.30 0.12
CA ASN A 151 28.68 -10.21 0.82
C ASN A 151 28.85 -8.86 0.11
N GLU A 152 29.98 -8.65 -0.57
CA GLU A 152 30.22 -7.45 -1.36
C GLU A 152 29.25 -7.37 -2.53
N LYS A 153 29.02 -8.50 -3.22
CA LYS A 153 28.06 -8.57 -4.32
C LYS A 153 26.62 -8.36 -3.83
N ILE A 154 26.26 -8.92 -2.67
CA ILE A 154 24.95 -8.69 -2.04
C ILE A 154 24.73 -7.19 -1.76
N ASN A 155 25.73 -6.52 -1.19
CA ASN A 155 25.65 -5.09 -0.90
C ASN A 155 25.49 -4.20 -2.14
N VAL A 156 26.07 -4.61 -3.27
CA VAL A 156 25.94 -3.91 -4.56
C VAL A 156 24.57 -4.16 -5.20
N LEU A 157 24.04 -5.39 -5.09
CA LEU A 157 22.78 -5.78 -5.71
C LEU A 157 21.54 -5.24 -4.98
N LEU A 158 21.59 -5.19 -3.65
CA LEU A 158 20.49 -4.71 -2.82
C LEU A 158 20.67 -3.21 -2.59
N GLU A 159 20.07 -2.39 -3.43
CA GLU A 159 20.29 -0.93 -3.43
C GLU A 159 19.30 -0.18 -2.52
N LYS A 160 18.04 -0.64 -2.48
CA LYS A 160 16.94 0.07 -1.86
C LYS A 160 16.29 -0.73 -0.74
N ASP A 161 15.66 -0.03 0.20
CA ASP A 161 14.91 -0.68 1.27
C ASP A 161 13.77 -1.55 0.72
N GLY A 162 13.78 -2.82 1.13
CA GLY A 162 12.86 -3.85 0.69
C GLY A 162 13.28 -4.56 -0.60
N ASP A 163 14.45 -4.23 -1.16
CA ASP A 163 15.10 -5.08 -2.16
C ASP A 163 15.53 -6.39 -1.50
N TYR A 164 15.25 -7.51 -2.14
CA TYR A 164 15.59 -8.83 -1.63
C TYR A 164 16.10 -9.79 -2.69
N LEU A 165 16.92 -10.75 -2.27
CA LEU A 165 17.35 -11.90 -3.08
C LEU A 165 17.50 -13.14 -2.20
N ILE A 166 17.58 -14.31 -2.83
CA ILE A 166 17.91 -15.56 -2.15
C ILE A 166 19.32 -15.99 -2.53
N SER A 167 20.13 -16.36 -1.52
CA SER A 167 21.46 -16.93 -1.70
C SER A 167 21.67 -18.09 -0.72
N LEU A 168 22.53 -19.03 -1.08
CA LEU A 168 22.99 -20.12 -0.23
C LEU A 168 24.12 -19.64 0.68
N GLU A 169 24.11 -20.05 1.95
CA GLU A 169 25.23 -19.77 2.84
C GLU A 169 26.52 -20.47 2.35
N PRO A 170 27.67 -19.77 2.27
CA PRO A 170 28.93 -20.37 1.81
C PRO A 170 29.36 -21.58 2.65
N LYS A 171 29.10 -21.53 3.96
CA LYS A 171 29.47 -22.58 4.94
C LYS A 171 28.42 -23.69 5.08
N ARG A 172 27.17 -23.42 4.68
CA ARG A 172 26.03 -24.34 4.81
C ARG A 172 25.22 -24.31 3.52
N ARG A 173 25.80 -24.87 2.46
CA ARG A 173 25.31 -24.88 1.06
C ARG A 173 23.88 -25.43 0.84
N ARG A 174 23.19 -25.85 1.90
CA ARG A 174 21.84 -26.42 1.85
C ARG A 174 20.77 -25.51 2.44
N ILE A 175 21.14 -24.42 3.11
CA ILE A 175 20.18 -23.52 3.75
C ILE A 175 20.08 -22.26 2.89
N PRO A 176 18.95 -22.06 2.18
CA PRO A 176 18.70 -20.77 1.55
C PRO A 176 18.51 -19.71 2.62
N CYS A 177 19.14 -18.57 2.40
CA CYS A 177 18.96 -17.37 3.18
C CYS A 177 18.44 -16.29 2.25
N MET A 178 17.43 -15.58 2.73
CA MET A 178 16.93 -14.40 2.07
C MET A 178 17.69 -13.19 2.62
N TYR A 179 18.26 -12.41 1.73
CA TYR A 179 18.97 -11.18 2.06
C TYR A 179 18.09 -10.01 1.66
N VAL A 180 17.92 -9.04 2.55
CA VAL A 180 17.05 -7.88 2.35
C VAL A 180 17.81 -6.62 2.74
N ARG A 181 17.79 -5.58 1.91
CA ARG A 181 18.25 -4.26 2.37
C ARG A 181 17.14 -3.60 3.18
N TRP A 182 17.49 -3.15 4.39
CA TRP A 182 16.59 -2.42 5.26
C TRP A 182 17.35 -1.41 6.11
N ASN A 183 16.98 -0.14 6.03
CA ASN A 183 17.55 0.96 6.80
C ASN A 183 19.09 0.98 6.70
N ASP A 184 19.60 0.98 5.46
CA ASP A 184 21.02 0.94 5.09
C ASP A 184 21.79 -0.34 5.50
N GLN A 185 21.14 -1.29 6.17
CA GLN A 185 21.72 -2.58 6.56
C GLN A 185 21.22 -3.73 5.67
N ILE A 186 21.93 -4.86 5.69
CA ILE A 186 21.47 -6.11 5.07
C ILE A 186 21.01 -7.06 6.17
N GLU A 187 19.72 -7.35 6.18
CA GLU A 187 19.10 -8.33 7.07
C GLU A 187 19.08 -9.71 6.41
N VAL A 188 19.33 -10.75 7.22
CA VAL A 188 19.38 -12.15 6.76
C VAL A 188 18.26 -12.94 7.41
N ILE A 189 17.29 -13.38 6.61
CA ILE A 189 16.13 -14.12 7.08
C ILE A 189 16.23 -15.58 6.63
N ARG A 190 16.06 -16.48 7.59
CA ARG A 190 15.98 -17.92 7.33
C ARG A 190 14.52 -18.35 7.32
N CYS A 191 13.96 -18.52 6.13
CA CYS A 191 12.59 -19.00 5.97
C CYS A 191 12.57 -20.52 6.13
N ARG A 192 11.84 -21.03 7.13
CA ARG A 192 11.62 -22.46 7.30
C ARG A 192 10.16 -22.77 7.01
N ALA A 193 9.91 -23.86 6.29
CA ALA A 193 8.57 -24.42 6.22
C ALA A 193 8.21 -24.99 7.60
N ASP A 194 6.92 -25.00 7.91
CA ASP A 194 6.41 -25.69 9.08
C ASP A 194 6.86 -27.17 9.01
N ALA A 195 7.59 -27.61 10.04
CA ALA A 195 8.24 -28.91 10.06
C ALA A 195 7.24 -30.08 9.96
N THR A 196 5.98 -29.86 10.36
CA THR A 196 4.93 -30.88 10.31
C THR A 196 4.22 -30.93 8.97
N ARG A 197 4.15 -29.80 8.25
CA ARG A 197 3.31 -29.64 7.05
C ARG A 197 4.10 -29.59 5.75
N GLY A 198 5.37 -29.17 5.81
CA GLY A 198 6.14 -28.82 4.61
C GLY A 198 5.57 -27.58 3.88
N MET A 199 4.69 -26.81 4.52
CA MET A 199 4.08 -25.60 3.99
C MET A 199 4.55 -24.37 4.76
N TYR A 200 4.41 -23.19 4.17
CA TYR A 200 4.75 -21.92 4.81
C TYR A 200 3.49 -21.25 5.35
N LEU A 201 3.54 -20.78 6.60
CA LEU A 201 2.45 -20.05 7.23
C LEU A 201 2.40 -18.62 6.69
N LEU A 202 1.24 -18.20 6.19
CA LEU A 202 1.02 -16.82 5.75
C LEU A 202 1.11 -15.83 6.91
N PRO A 203 1.58 -14.59 6.67
CA PRO A 203 1.62 -13.55 7.70
C PRO A 203 0.20 -13.21 8.17
N ARG A 204 -0.02 -13.21 9.48
CA ARG A 204 -1.33 -12.86 10.03
C ARG A 204 -1.50 -11.34 10.06
N GLY A 205 -2.67 -10.89 9.62
CA GLY A 205 -3.09 -9.50 9.71
C GLY A 205 -4.14 -9.32 10.81
N GLY A 206 -3.83 -8.49 11.80
CA GLY A 206 -4.75 -8.17 12.90
C GLY A 206 -5.22 -9.40 13.69
N ASN A 207 -6.37 -9.24 14.35
CA ASN A 207 -6.97 -10.26 15.23
C ASN A 207 -7.54 -11.49 14.50
N SER A 208 -7.17 -11.77 13.24
CA SER A 208 -7.63 -13.00 12.59
C SER A 208 -7.03 -14.23 13.28
N ALA A 209 -7.90 -15.13 13.73
CA ALA A 209 -7.52 -16.40 14.32
C ALA A 209 -7.15 -17.48 13.26
N CYS A 210 -7.47 -17.25 11.98
CA CYS A 210 -7.28 -18.24 10.92
C CYS A 210 -5.79 -18.46 10.63
N LYS A 211 -5.38 -19.74 10.55
CA LYS A 211 -4.06 -20.13 10.04
C LYS A 211 -4.19 -20.48 8.57
N GLU A 212 -3.51 -19.74 7.71
CA GLU A 212 -3.52 -19.94 6.26
C GLU A 212 -2.11 -20.30 5.78
N PHE A 213 -2.04 -21.11 4.75
CA PHE A 213 -0.78 -21.70 4.29
C PHE A 213 -0.59 -21.52 2.80
N VAL A 214 0.69 -21.50 2.40
CA VAL A 214 1.14 -21.56 1.01
C VAL A 214 2.20 -22.64 0.85
N SER A 215 2.30 -23.16 -0.36
CA SER A 215 3.09 -24.35 -0.68
C SER A 215 4.55 -24.03 -0.95
N THR A 216 4.86 -22.81 -1.38
CA THR A 216 6.20 -22.41 -1.79
C THR A 216 6.71 -21.18 -1.04
N LEU A 217 8.04 -21.04 -1.01
CA LEU A 217 8.69 -19.87 -0.44
C LEU A 217 8.40 -18.61 -1.28
N ASP A 218 8.28 -18.75 -2.60
CA ASP A 218 7.94 -17.64 -3.49
C ASP A 218 6.56 -17.07 -3.18
N GLU A 219 5.56 -17.94 -2.98
CA GLU A 219 4.22 -17.54 -2.52
C GLU A 219 4.26 -16.81 -1.20
N LEU A 220 5.03 -17.29 -0.23
CA LEU A 220 5.15 -16.65 1.07
C LEU A 220 5.72 -15.22 0.95
N ILE A 221 6.84 -15.05 0.22
CA ILE A 221 7.52 -13.76 0.09
C ILE A 221 6.64 -12.77 -0.68
N LYS A 222 6.05 -13.20 -1.79
CA LYS A 222 5.17 -12.35 -2.61
C LYS A 222 3.85 -12.07 -1.90
N SER A 223 3.31 -13.00 -1.12
CA SER A 223 2.16 -12.76 -0.23
C SER A 223 2.49 -11.73 0.84
N ALA A 224 3.64 -11.85 1.51
CA ALA A 224 4.10 -10.88 2.50
C ALA A 224 4.29 -9.50 1.88
N SER A 225 4.88 -9.42 0.69
CA SER A 225 5.02 -8.20 -0.10
C SER A 225 3.65 -7.58 -0.41
N ARG A 226 2.70 -8.40 -0.88
CA ARG A 226 1.33 -7.97 -1.25
C ARG A 226 0.55 -7.46 -0.03
N CYS A 227 0.57 -8.22 1.07
CA CYS A 227 0.01 -7.83 2.37
C CYS A 227 0.67 -6.55 2.92
N GLY A 228 1.91 -6.27 2.51
CA GLY A 228 2.75 -5.28 3.19
C GLY A 228 3.02 -5.73 4.63
N ALA A 229 3.15 -7.04 4.85
CA ALA A 229 3.40 -7.61 6.17
C ALA A 229 4.83 -7.33 6.60
N GLU A 230 5.02 -7.05 7.89
CA GLU A 230 6.36 -6.99 8.47
C GLU A 230 6.76 -8.42 8.84
N ILE A 231 7.95 -8.84 8.40
CA ILE A 231 8.58 -10.11 8.76
C ILE A 231 9.94 -9.78 9.37
N HIS A 232 10.14 -10.06 10.66
CA HIS A 232 11.36 -9.72 11.41
C HIS A 232 11.81 -8.25 11.28
N GLY A 233 10.90 -7.28 11.40
CA GLY A 233 11.25 -5.87 11.31
C GLY A 233 11.43 -5.33 9.88
N VAL A 234 11.36 -6.18 8.85
CA VAL A 234 11.53 -5.77 7.44
C VAL A 234 10.28 -6.00 6.61
N MET A 235 10.20 -5.35 5.45
CA MET A 235 9.20 -5.60 4.43
C MET A 235 9.84 -5.90 3.09
N PHE A 236 9.28 -6.86 2.36
CA PHE A 236 9.67 -7.17 0.99
C PHE A 236 8.95 -6.26 0.01
N LYS A 237 9.68 -5.72 -0.96
CA LYS A 237 9.14 -4.86 -2.00
C LYS A 237 9.53 -5.32 -3.39
N ARG A 238 10.81 -5.66 -3.61
CA ARG A 238 11.34 -5.92 -4.94
C ARG A 238 12.33 -7.09 -4.96
N PRO A 239 12.07 -8.16 -5.73
CA PRO A 239 13.05 -9.21 -5.95
C PRO A 239 14.14 -8.74 -6.90
N ILE A 240 15.40 -8.92 -6.51
CA ILE A 240 16.56 -8.65 -7.38
C ILE A 240 16.87 -9.90 -8.18
N LYS A 241 16.47 -9.88 -9.45
CA LYS A 241 16.67 -11.00 -10.37
C LYS A 241 18.16 -11.15 -10.75
N HIS A 242 18.59 -12.38 -11.00
CA HIS A 242 19.91 -12.65 -11.53
C HIS A 242 19.98 -12.13 -12.98
N GLU A 243 20.94 -11.26 -13.30
CA GLU A 243 21.16 -10.81 -14.67
C GLU A 243 21.41 -12.03 -15.57
N PRO A 244 20.62 -12.25 -16.64
CA PRO A 244 20.95 -13.31 -17.58
C PRO A 244 22.36 -13.00 -18.14
N LYS A 245 23.29 -13.96 -18.01
CA LYS A 245 24.60 -13.84 -18.65
C LYS A 245 24.35 -13.58 -20.13
N ARG A 246 24.66 -12.37 -20.62
CA ARG A 246 24.73 -12.09 -22.06
C ARG A 246 25.73 -13.05 -22.65
N VAL A 247 25.25 -13.94 -23.53
CA VAL A 247 26.14 -14.77 -24.34
C VAL A 247 26.33 -14.00 -25.63
N VAL A 248 27.51 -13.42 -25.80
CA VAL A 248 27.92 -12.84 -27.08
C VAL A 248 28.34 -14.02 -27.95
N ASN A 249 27.67 -14.18 -29.09
CA ASN A 249 28.12 -15.13 -30.10
C ASN A 249 29.43 -14.60 -30.68
N LEU A 250 30.56 -15.23 -30.31
CA LEU A 250 31.90 -14.82 -30.76
C LEU A 250 32.10 -14.92 -32.28
N MET A 251 31.22 -15.65 -33.00
CA MET A 251 31.29 -15.81 -34.46
C MET A 251 30.47 -14.75 -35.20
N THR A 252 29.39 -14.21 -34.62
CA THR A 252 28.50 -13.23 -35.28
C THR A 252 28.52 -11.84 -34.65
N GLY A 253 29.11 -11.67 -33.46
CA GLY A 253 29.08 -10.43 -32.69
C GLY A 253 27.71 -10.10 -32.09
N GLU A 254 26.70 -10.94 -32.34
CA GLU A 254 25.35 -10.74 -31.82
C GLU A 254 25.31 -11.11 -30.33
N SER A 255 24.86 -10.17 -29.50
CA SER A 255 24.51 -10.48 -28.12
C SER A 255 23.14 -11.13 -28.10
N PHE A 256 23.09 -12.40 -27.73
CA PHE A 256 21.83 -13.01 -27.35
C PHE A 256 21.63 -12.76 -25.86
N GLU A 257 20.49 -12.16 -25.50
CA GLU A 257 19.95 -12.43 -24.18
C GLU A 257 19.76 -13.95 -24.12
N ASN A 258 20.25 -14.60 -23.06
CA ASN A 258 19.65 -15.86 -22.65
C ASN A 258 18.22 -15.52 -22.22
N VAL A 259 17.34 -15.29 -23.19
CA VAL A 259 15.91 -15.31 -23.00
C VAL A 259 15.63 -16.77 -22.67
N ARG A 260 15.75 -17.12 -21.38
CA ARG A 260 14.90 -18.17 -20.81
C ARG A 260 13.51 -17.75 -21.30
N PRO A 261 12.82 -18.52 -22.16
CA PRO A 261 11.69 -18.02 -22.94
C PRO A 261 10.62 -17.45 -22.00
N LEU A 262 10.71 -16.14 -21.75
CA LEU A 262 9.62 -15.32 -21.30
C LEU A 262 8.72 -15.29 -22.52
N PHE A 263 7.69 -16.15 -22.51
CA PHE A 263 6.64 -16.24 -23.51
C PHE A 263 7.05 -16.90 -24.85
N THR A 264 7.23 -18.22 -24.82
CA THR A 264 6.44 -19.04 -25.75
C THR A 264 5.57 -19.95 -24.91
N ALA A 265 4.33 -19.52 -24.68
CA ALA A 265 3.27 -20.45 -24.35
C ALA A 265 3.12 -21.40 -25.54
N SER A 266 3.93 -22.47 -25.55
CA SER A 266 3.57 -23.68 -26.27
C SER A 266 2.22 -24.11 -25.68
N PRO A 267 1.17 -24.30 -26.50
CA PRO A 267 -0.11 -24.85 -26.06
C PRO A 267 0.02 -26.26 -25.45
N GLU A 268 1.22 -26.86 -25.47
CA GLU A 268 1.47 -28.27 -25.15
C GLU A 268 2.38 -28.45 -23.91
N ALA A 269 2.84 -27.37 -23.28
CA ALA A 269 3.40 -27.46 -21.92
C ALA A 269 2.24 -27.61 -20.93
N GLN A 270 1.76 -28.84 -20.75
CA GLN A 270 0.83 -29.20 -19.68
C GLN A 270 1.47 -28.89 -18.32
N VAL A 271 1.35 -27.64 -17.88
CA VAL A 271 1.48 -27.28 -16.46
C VAL A 271 0.35 -28.06 -15.76
N PRO A 272 0.65 -28.98 -14.83
CA PRO A 272 -0.39 -29.66 -14.09
C PRO A 272 -1.22 -28.58 -13.41
N ALA A 273 -2.51 -28.53 -13.73
CA ALA A 273 -3.47 -27.61 -13.16
C ALA A 273 -3.49 -27.75 -11.62
N LYS A 274 -2.75 -26.89 -10.91
CA LYS A 274 -2.61 -26.78 -9.43
C LYS A 274 -1.55 -25.68 -9.16
N PRO A 275 -1.71 -24.64 -8.31
CA PRO A 275 -2.86 -23.87 -7.77
C PRO A 275 -3.00 -22.44 -8.39
N TYR A 276 -2.12 -22.02 -9.30
CA TYR A 276 -1.95 -20.60 -9.69
C TYR A 276 -2.96 -20.03 -10.70
N SER A 277 -3.92 -20.83 -11.17
CA SER A 277 -4.83 -20.41 -12.25
C SER A 277 -5.87 -19.37 -11.80
N LEU A 278 -6.25 -19.39 -10.52
CA LEU A 278 -7.30 -18.52 -9.99
C LEU A 278 -6.80 -17.08 -9.82
N LEU A 279 -5.67 -16.94 -9.12
CA LEU A 279 -5.08 -15.64 -8.82
C LEU A 279 -4.18 -15.10 -9.94
N LYS A 280 -4.17 -15.72 -11.14
CA LYS A 280 -3.40 -15.26 -12.31
C LYS A 280 -1.93 -14.97 -11.99
N LEU A 281 -1.25 -15.92 -11.34
CA LEU A 281 0.13 -15.81 -10.85
C LEU A 281 0.35 -14.76 -9.74
N VAL A 282 -0.68 -14.29 -9.06
CA VAL A 282 -0.54 -13.41 -7.88
C VAL A 282 -0.56 -14.27 -6.60
N ALA A 283 0.36 -14.02 -5.68
CA ALA A 283 0.37 -14.69 -4.38
C ALA A 283 -0.84 -14.29 -3.52
N PRO A 284 -1.44 -15.20 -2.74
CA PRO A 284 -2.64 -14.91 -1.98
C PRO A 284 -2.40 -13.88 -0.86
N LEU A 285 -3.41 -13.07 -0.53
CA LEU A 285 -3.49 -12.27 0.69
C LEU A 285 -4.02 -13.14 1.82
N ALA A 286 -3.42 -13.04 3.01
CA ALA A 286 -4.04 -13.61 4.20
C ALA A 286 -5.36 -12.88 4.52
N VAL A 287 -6.31 -13.57 5.13
CA VAL A 287 -7.67 -13.09 5.41
C VAL A 287 -7.69 -11.73 6.12
N GLY A 288 -6.74 -11.50 7.02
CA GLY A 288 -6.60 -10.25 7.77
C GLY A 288 -6.27 -9.03 6.91
N TYR A 289 -5.74 -9.25 5.71
CA TYR A 289 -5.38 -8.22 4.73
C TYR A 289 -6.37 -8.15 3.56
N LEU A 290 -7.41 -8.99 3.54
CA LEU A 290 -8.44 -8.93 2.50
C LEU A 290 -9.27 -7.63 2.66
N PRO A 291 -9.42 -6.83 1.59
CA PRO A 291 -10.15 -5.56 1.65
C PRO A 291 -11.61 -5.69 2.10
N TYR A 292 -12.22 -6.86 1.88
CA TYR A 292 -13.59 -7.18 2.24
C TYR A 292 -13.72 -7.97 3.54
N TYR A 293 -12.65 -8.07 4.34
CA TYR A 293 -12.70 -8.60 5.71
C TYR A 293 -12.96 -7.47 6.73
N HIS A 294 -14.02 -7.57 7.51
CA HIS A 294 -14.46 -6.52 8.44
C HIS A 294 -13.97 -6.73 9.88
N GLY A 295 -13.03 -7.67 10.08
CA GLY A 295 -12.46 -7.98 11.39
C GLY A 295 -13.38 -8.87 12.23
N VAL A 296 -13.13 -8.84 13.55
CA VAL A 296 -13.95 -9.54 14.55
C VAL A 296 -15.15 -8.66 14.90
N LYS A 297 -16.35 -9.06 14.46
CA LYS A 297 -17.60 -8.32 14.66
C LYS A 297 -18.79 -9.29 14.72
N CYS A 298 -19.88 -8.91 15.36
CA CYS A 298 -21.15 -9.64 15.24
C CYS A 298 -21.73 -9.49 13.81
N PRO A 299 -22.05 -10.59 13.09
CA PRO A 299 -22.56 -10.54 11.72
C PRO A 299 -23.72 -9.57 11.49
N ASP A 300 -24.68 -9.52 12.43
CA ASP A 300 -25.89 -8.70 12.34
C ASP A 300 -25.60 -7.21 12.20
N THR A 301 -24.49 -6.75 12.79
CA THR A 301 -24.07 -5.35 12.74
C THR A 301 -23.59 -4.92 11.36
N LEU A 302 -23.30 -5.88 10.47
CA LEU A 302 -22.73 -5.64 9.14
C LEU A 302 -23.76 -5.72 8.01
N TYR A 303 -24.99 -6.19 8.27
CA TYR A 303 -26.00 -6.38 7.21
C TYR A 303 -26.34 -5.10 6.45
N GLY A 304 -26.32 -3.95 7.15
CA GLY A 304 -26.57 -2.65 6.54
C GLY A 304 -25.50 -2.19 5.54
N LEU A 305 -24.34 -2.86 5.49
CA LEU A 305 -23.25 -2.55 4.55
C LEU A 305 -23.46 -3.18 3.17
N LEU A 306 -24.15 -4.31 3.10
CA LEU A 306 -24.47 -5.00 1.85
C LEU A 306 -25.66 -4.28 1.20
N LYS A 307 -25.52 -3.69 0.01
CA LYS A 307 -26.55 -2.80 -0.59
C LYS A 307 -27.23 -3.40 -1.81
N SER A 308 -26.49 -4.14 -2.62
CA SER A 308 -26.93 -4.69 -3.91
C SER A 308 -26.92 -6.22 -3.89
N LYS A 309 -27.59 -6.84 -4.87
CA LYS A 309 -27.53 -8.30 -5.08
C LYS A 309 -26.09 -8.70 -5.41
N GLY A 310 -25.60 -9.76 -4.77
CA GLY A 310 -24.25 -10.27 -4.96
C GLY A 310 -23.19 -9.51 -4.17
N ASP A 311 -23.58 -8.49 -3.38
CA ASP A 311 -22.67 -7.86 -2.43
C ASP A 311 -22.29 -8.87 -1.35
N PHE A 312 -21.00 -8.99 -1.06
CA PHE A 312 -20.50 -9.89 -0.03
C PHE A 312 -19.40 -9.28 0.83
N LEU A 313 -19.23 -9.80 2.04
CA LEU A 313 -18.10 -9.47 2.92
C LEU A 313 -17.76 -10.63 3.85
N LEU A 314 -16.58 -10.59 4.46
CA LEU A 314 -16.12 -11.53 5.47
C LEU A 314 -16.07 -10.88 6.84
N CYS A 315 -16.36 -11.63 7.90
CA CYS A 315 -16.09 -11.23 9.28
C CYS A 315 -15.84 -12.45 10.15
N THR A 316 -15.01 -12.31 11.19
CA THR A 316 -14.94 -13.31 12.25
C THR A 316 -16.03 -12.99 13.27
N ASN A 317 -16.91 -13.94 13.55
CA ASN A 317 -17.98 -13.75 14.52
C ASN A 317 -17.39 -13.60 15.92
N GLU A 318 -17.66 -12.47 16.57
CA GLU A 318 -17.14 -12.17 17.91
C GLU A 318 -17.61 -13.17 18.98
N ILE A 319 -18.76 -13.82 18.77
CA ILE A 319 -19.35 -14.77 19.72
C ILE A 319 -18.78 -16.17 19.52
N THR A 320 -18.77 -16.67 18.28
CA THR A 320 -18.38 -18.06 17.99
C THR A 320 -16.90 -18.22 17.63
N GLY A 321 -16.24 -17.14 17.20
CA GLY A 321 -14.89 -17.17 16.65
C GLY A 321 -14.81 -17.70 15.21
N ASP A 322 -15.93 -18.11 14.61
CA ASP A 322 -15.96 -18.65 13.26
C ASP A 322 -15.80 -17.56 12.20
N LEU A 323 -15.27 -17.93 11.04
CA LEU A 323 -15.20 -17.03 9.88
C LEU A 323 -16.51 -17.11 9.10
N HIS A 324 -17.21 -16.00 8.98
CA HIS A 324 -18.48 -15.89 8.26
C HIS A 324 -18.30 -15.14 6.94
N LEU A 325 -18.97 -15.63 5.90
CA LEU A 325 -19.25 -14.95 4.64
C LEU A 325 -20.69 -14.44 4.66
N LEU A 326 -20.86 -13.13 4.59
CA LEU A 326 -22.17 -12.51 4.48
C LEU A 326 -22.45 -12.17 3.02
N LEU A 327 -23.61 -12.55 2.52
CA LEU A 327 -24.01 -12.36 1.12
C LEU A 327 -25.41 -11.77 1.05
N ARG A 328 -25.56 -10.67 0.32
CA ARG A 328 -26.87 -10.11 0.00
C ARG A 328 -27.38 -10.66 -1.30
N THR A 329 -28.64 -11.05 -1.28
CA THR A 329 -29.37 -11.49 -2.45
C THR A 329 -30.71 -10.78 -2.58
N SER A 330 -31.29 -10.84 -3.76
CA SER A 330 -32.62 -10.34 -4.05
C SER A 330 -33.40 -11.44 -4.76
N VAL A 331 -34.39 -12.01 -4.07
CA VAL A 331 -35.32 -12.96 -4.68
C VAL A 331 -36.59 -12.17 -5.00
N ARG A 332 -36.78 -11.85 -6.29
CA ARG A 332 -37.84 -10.96 -6.78
C ARG A 332 -37.75 -9.54 -6.19
N GLN A 333 -38.57 -9.23 -5.20
CA GLN A 333 -38.64 -7.93 -4.52
C GLN A 333 -38.13 -7.98 -3.08
N ASP A 334 -37.89 -9.18 -2.53
CA ASP A 334 -37.39 -9.34 -1.17
C ASP A 334 -35.87 -9.38 -1.19
N THR A 335 -35.25 -8.51 -0.38
CA THR A 335 -33.81 -8.50 -0.17
C THR A 335 -33.48 -9.25 1.10
N ALA A 336 -32.61 -10.25 0.99
CA ALA A 336 -32.20 -11.09 2.10
C ALA A 336 -30.67 -11.06 2.25
N VAL A 337 -30.21 -11.22 3.49
CA VAL A 337 -28.80 -11.43 3.80
C VAL A 337 -28.65 -12.83 4.38
N TYR A 338 -27.73 -13.59 3.79
CA TYR A 338 -27.36 -14.93 4.23
C TYR A 338 -25.98 -14.88 4.88
N SER A 339 -25.83 -15.63 5.97
CA SER A 339 -24.55 -15.83 6.64
C SER A 339 -24.12 -17.28 6.46
N PHE A 340 -22.96 -17.50 5.84
CA PHE A 340 -22.37 -18.81 5.63
C PHE A 340 -21.11 -18.93 6.48
N VAL A 341 -20.93 -20.06 7.16
CA VAL A 341 -19.69 -20.32 7.90
C VAL A 341 -18.66 -20.92 6.95
N ILE A 342 -17.50 -20.29 6.82
CA ILE A 342 -16.34 -20.88 6.14
C ILE A 342 -15.72 -21.90 7.08
N GLN A 343 -15.78 -23.16 6.69
CA GLN A 343 -15.31 -24.27 7.51
C GLN A 343 -13.84 -24.57 7.22
N TYR A 344 -13.15 -25.16 8.20
CA TYR A 344 -11.77 -25.61 8.07
C TYR A 344 -11.69 -27.11 8.33
N HIS A 345 -11.26 -27.86 7.31
CA HIS A 345 -11.10 -29.30 7.41
C HIS A 345 -9.76 -29.63 8.07
N LYS A 346 -9.76 -29.92 9.38
CA LYS A 346 -8.52 -30.12 10.16
C LYS A 346 -7.53 -31.17 9.60
N VAL A 347 -8.02 -32.25 8.97
CA VAL A 347 -7.15 -33.31 8.41
C VAL A 347 -6.56 -32.94 7.05
N LYS A 348 -7.38 -32.46 6.11
CA LYS A 348 -6.95 -32.00 4.79
C LYS A 348 -6.26 -30.61 4.82
N GLU A 349 -6.45 -29.86 5.90
CA GLU A 349 -5.94 -28.50 6.12
C GLU A 349 -6.41 -27.45 5.11
N VAL A 350 -7.69 -27.55 4.73
CA VAL A 350 -8.29 -26.72 3.67
C VAL A 350 -9.52 -26.00 4.17
N PHE A 351 -9.78 -24.83 3.59
CA PHE A 351 -10.99 -24.05 3.79
C PHE A 351 -12.06 -24.46 2.77
N PHE A 352 -13.31 -24.48 3.20
CA PHE A 352 -14.42 -24.85 2.34
C PHE A 352 -15.73 -24.16 2.74
N LEU A 353 -16.60 -23.93 1.76
CA LEU A 353 -17.99 -23.51 1.97
C LEU A 353 -18.93 -24.71 1.71
N ASN A 354 -18.66 -25.47 0.66
CA ASN A 354 -19.30 -26.75 0.34
C ASN A 354 -18.30 -27.89 0.59
N PRO A 355 -18.73 -29.05 1.15
CA PRO A 355 -17.91 -30.25 1.21
C PRO A 355 -17.15 -30.61 -0.08
N SER A 356 -17.70 -30.34 -1.27
CA SER A 356 -17.02 -30.56 -2.56
C SER A 356 -15.77 -29.70 -2.76
N ASP A 357 -15.68 -28.54 -2.10
CA ASP A 357 -14.50 -27.66 -2.18
C ASP A 357 -13.27 -28.31 -1.54
N CYS A 358 -13.47 -29.30 -0.66
CA CYS A 358 -12.37 -30.04 -0.02
C CYS A 358 -11.50 -30.81 -1.02
N ASP A 359 -11.98 -31.03 -2.24
CA ASP A 359 -11.22 -31.69 -3.31
C ASP A 359 -10.45 -30.69 -4.18
N GLN A 360 -10.70 -29.38 -4.02
CA GLN A 360 -9.97 -28.30 -4.69
C GLN A 360 -8.73 -27.85 -3.90
N TRP A 361 -8.60 -28.25 -2.63
CA TRP A 361 -7.43 -28.00 -1.78
C TRP A 361 -7.11 -26.51 -1.49
N PHE A 362 -8.12 -25.69 -1.22
CA PHE A 362 -7.90 -24.28 -0.85
C PHE A 362 -7.26 -24.14 0.55
N THR A 363 -5.98 -23.78 0.61
CA THR A 363 -5.23 -23.61 1.87
C THR A 363 -5.29 -22.19 2.44
N ASN A 364 -5.95 -21.28 1.72
CA ASN A 364 -6.20 -19.89 2.13
C ASN A 364 -7.60 -19.46 1.67
N VAL A 365 -8.11 -18.39 2.29
CA VAL A 365 -9.49 -17.92 2.07
C VAL A 365 -9.62 -17.14 0.76
N GLU A 366 -8.57 -16.44 0.30
CA GLU A 366 -8.64 -15.66 -0.93
C GLU A 366 -8.89 -16.54 -2.15
N GLU A 367 -8.16 -17.66 -2.29
CA GLU A 367 -8.36 -18.61 -3.39
C GLU A 367 -9.76 -19.24 -3.36
N LEU A 368 -10.26 -19.57 -2.16
CA LEU A 368 -11.63 -20.06 -2.01
C LEU A 368 -12.64 -19.02 -2.51
N ILE A 369 -12.52 -17.75 -2.10
CA ILE A 369 -13.44 -16.70 -2.54
C ILE A 369 -13.32 -16.42 -4.04
N GLU A 370 -12.09 -16.34 -4.57
CA GLU A 370 -11.85 -16.11 -5.99
C GLU A 370 -12.42 -17.24 -6.85
N TYR A 371 -12.35 -18.49 -6.39
CA TYR A 371 -12.99 -19.63 -7.05
C TYR A 371 -14.50 -19.40 -7.26
N TYR A 372 -15.21 -18.97 -6.21
CA TYR A 372 -16.65 -18.68 -6.29
C TYR A 372 -16.96 -17.45 -7.16
N VAL A 373 -16.11 -16.41 -7.12
CA VAL A 373 -16.28 -15.19 -7.93
C VAL A 373 -16.04 -15.47 -9.41
N GLN A 374 -14.91 -16.11 -9.74
CA GLN A 374 -14.47 -16.38 -11.11
C GLN A 374 -15.42 -17.32 -11.86
N TYR A 375 -15.87 -18.39 -11.19
CA TYR A 375 -16.76 -19.39 -11.79
C TYR A 375 -18.25 -19.12 -11.55
N ARG A 376 -18.60 -18.01 -10.87
CA ARG A 376 -19.98 -17.63 -10.54
C ARG A 376 -20.78 -18.75 -9.87
N LEU A 377 -20.12 -19.48 -8.97
CA LEU A 377 -20.76 -20.58 -8.26
C LEU A 377 -21.72 -20.06 -7.21
N ALA A 378 -22.84 -20.77 -7.03
CA ALA A 378 -23.77 -20.51 -5.95
C ALA A 378 -23.19 -21.02 -4.63
N VAL A 379 -23.24 -20.21 -3.58
CA VAL A 379 -22.88 -20.66 -2.24
C VAL A 379 -24.03 -21.48 -1.66
N ASP A 380 -23.83 -22.78 -1.49
CA ASP A 380 -24.83 -23.73 -0.97
C ASP A 380 -24.41 -24.37 0.38
N GLY A 381 -23.40 -23.78 1.03
CA GLY A 381 -22.90 -24.21 2.33
C GLY A 381 -23.88 -24.04 3.49
N LEU A 382 -23.46 -24.47 4.68
CA LEU A 382 -24.22 -24.34 5.93
C LEU A 382 -24.54 -22.85 6.19
N ASN A 383 -25.81 -22.50 6.02
CA ASN A 383 -26.29 -21.13 6.15
C ASN A 383 -27.09 -20.92 7.44
N THR A 384 -26.94 -19.73 8.02
CA THR A 384 -27.91 -19.17 8.94
C THR A 384 -28.69 -18.12 8.16
N ILE A 385 -29.99 -18.38 7.93
CA ILE A 385 -30.88 -17.43 7.25
C ILE A 385 -31.32 -16.40 8.28
N VAL A 386 -30.93 -15.14 8.10
CA VAL A 386 -31.25 -14.11 9.11
C VAL A 386 -32.35 -13.15 8.64
N CYS A 387 -32.59 -13.02 7.33
CA CYS A 387 -33.58 -12.07 6.79
C CYS A 387 -34.32 -12.57 5.54
N ALA A 388 -34.85 -13.81 5.53
CA ALA A 388 -35.68 -14.28 4.42
C ALA A 388 -36.89 -15.09 4.89
N ASN A 389 -38.07 -14.75 4.39
CA ASN A 389 -39.29 -15.54 4.57
C ASN A 389 -39.33 -16.78 3.64
N ARG A 390 -38.33 -16.97 2.77
CA ARG A 390 -38.32 -18.01 1.72
C ARG A 390 -36.91 -18.56 1.50
N LYS A 391 -36.85 -19.84 1.08
CA LYS A 391 -35.61 -20.47 0.63
C LYS A 391 -35.12 -19.77 -0.65
N PRO A 392 -33.82 -19.45 -0.76
CA PRO A 392 -33.26 -18.84 -1.96
C PRO A 392 -33.31 -19.81 -3.15
N ILE A 393 -33.33 -19.28 -4.37
CA ILE A 393 -33.03 -20.04 -5.59
C ILE A 393 -31.50 -20.06 -5.71
N ASN A 394 -30.88 -21.22 -5.96
CA ASN A 394 -29.41 -21.35 -5.94
C ASN A 394 -28.68 -20.29 -6.80
N GLU A 395 -29.21 -19.97 -7.98
CA GLU A 395 -28.64 -18.96 -8.90
C GLU A 395 -28.54 -17.54 -8.30
N ASP A 396 -29.24 -17.27 -7.20
CA ASP A 396 -29.25 -15.97 -6.54
C ASP A 396 -28.13 -15.82 -5.49
N LEU A 397 -27.33 -16.87 -5.23
CA LEU A 397 -26.31 -16.91 -4.17
C LEU A 397 -24.87 -16.82 -4.71
N CYS A 398 -24.65 -16.08 -5.79
CA CYS A 398 -23.32 -15.87 -6.36
C CYS A 398 -22.61 -14.64 -5.75
N LEU A 399 -21.30 -14.75 -5.55
CA LEU A 399 -20.45 -13.64 -5.12
C LEU A 399 -20.18 -12.71 -6.31
N VAL A 400 -20.49 -11.42 -6.16
CA VAL A 400 -20.34 -10.43 -7.24
C VAL A 400 -19.50 -9.24 -6.82
N ASN A 401 -19.89 -8.51 -5.77
CA ASN A 401 -19.24 -7.27 -5.38
C ASN A 401 -18.69 -7.39 -3.95
N PRO A 402 -17.35 -7.41 -3.76
CA PRO A 402 -16.78 -7.35 -2.42
C PRO A 402 -17.07 -5.99 -1.78
N VAL A 403 -17.65 -5.98 -0.57
CA VAL A 403 -17.91 -4.78 0.21
C VAL A 403 -16.69 -4.46 1.07
N ILE A 404 -15.96 -3.42 0.66
CA ILE A 404 -14.71 -2.99 1.29
C ILE A 404 -14.93 -2.51 2.72
N CYS A 405 -14.06 -2.93 3.64
CA CYS A 405 -14.02 -2.47 5.01
C CYS A 405 -13.41 -1.06 5.09
N TRP A 406 -14.27 -0.06 5.30
CA TRP A 406 -13.83 1.34 5.46
C TRP A 406 -12.85 1.55 6.60
N ASP A 407 -12.92 0.75 7.68
CA ASP A 407 -11.95 0.83 8.78
C ASP A 407 -10.53 0.48 8.30
N GLN A 408 -10.40 -0.40 7.30
CA GLN A 408 -9.11 -0.78 6.70
C GLN A 408 -8.57 0.21 5.68
N VAL A 409 -9.40 1.05 5.04
CA VAL A 409 -8.93 1.94 3.96
C VAL A 409 -9.11 3.42 4.26
N SER A 410 -9.93 3.80 5.25
CA SER A 410 -10.22 5.21 5.58
C SER A 410 -8.97 6.01 5.93
N HIS A 411 -7.93 5.34 6.43
CA HIS A 411 -6.67 5.97 6.75
C HIS A 411 -5.81 6.35 5.54
N LEU A 412 -6.18 5.95 4.32
CA LEU A 412 -5.51 6.32 3.07
C LEU A 412 -6.03 7.64 2.50
N TYR A 413 -7.20 8.09 2.93
CA TYR A 413 -7.82 9.31 2.43
C TYR A 413 -7.44 10.53 3.27
N LEU A 414 -7.40 11.69 2.61
CA LEU A 414 -7.13 12.98 3.25
C LEU A 414 -8.29 13.38 4.18
N GLU A 415 -7.96 13.97 5.32
CA GLU A 415 -8.94 14.60 6.20
C GLU A 415 -9.19 16.04 5.75
N ASP A 416 -10.47 16.44 5.65
CA ASP A 416 -10.85 17.81 5.28
C ASP A 416 -10.65 18.76 6.47
N VAL A 417 -9.41 19.21 6.64
CA VAL A 417 -8.97 20.07 7.75
C VAL A 417 -8.20 21.28 7.26
N ASN A 418 -8.30 22.39 7.99
CA ASN A 418 -7.63 23.64 7.60
C ASN A 418 -6.19 23.75 8.14
N ASN A 419 -5.86 22.97 9.16
CA ASN A 419 -4.56 22.95 9.81
C ASN A 419 -4.29 21.59 10.46
N GLU A 420 -3.03 21.32 10.77
CA GLU A 420 -2.56 20.07 11.39
C GLU A 420 -3.19 19.79 12.76
N CYS A 421 -3.60 20.83 13.51
CA CYS A 421 -4.21 20.67 14.83
C CYS A 421 -5.65 20.11 14.78
N GLU A 422 -6.28 20.12 13.60
CA GLU A 422 -7.62 19.59 13.35
C GLU A 422 -7.61 18.11 12.93
N LEU A 423 -6.44 17.56 12.60
CA LEU A 423 -6.30 16.15 12.22
C LEU A 423 -6.76 15.24 13.35
N SER A 424 -7.54 14.22 13.03
CA SER A 424 -8.12 13.30 14.01
C SER A 424 -7.07 12.51 14.80
N TYR A 425 -5.84 12.42 14.28
CA TYR A 425 -4.70 11.73 14.86
C TYR A 425 -3.62 12.69 15.38
N PHE A 426 -3.93 13.98 15.52
CA PHE A 426 -3.12 14.95 16.25
C PHE A 426 -3.57 15.05 17.71
N PHE A 427 -2.66 14.73 18.62
CA PHE A 427 -2.91 14.67 20.07
C PHE A 427 -2.46 15.93 20.81
N GLY A 428 -1.77 16.85 20.12
CA GLY A 428 -1.18 18.04 20.75
C GLY A 428 0.05 17.69 21.60
N PRO A 429 0.33 18.46 22.66
CA PRO A 429 1.50 18.26 23.51
C PRO A 429 1.26 17.13 24.53
N ILE A 430 1.21 15.89 24.05
CA ILE A 430 1.22 14.70 24.92
C ILE A 430 2.65 14.23 25.17
N THR A 431 2.88 13.62 26.33
CA THR A 431 4.18 13.03 26.66
C THR A 431 4.47 11.81 25.79
N LEU A 432 5.75 11.48 25.62
CA LEU A 432 6.15 10.27 24.90
C LEU A 432 5.57 9.00 25.55
N THR A 433 5.49 8.96 26.89
CA THR A 433 4.90 7.84 27.63
C THR A 433 3.42 7.63 27.29
N GLU A 434 2.64 8.71 27.25
CA GLU A 434 1.23 8.66 26.85
C GLU A 434 1.08 8.24 25.38
N ALA A 435 1.95 8.76 24.49
CA ALA A 435 1.95 8.37 23.09
C ALA A 435 2.20 6.87 22.92
N LYS A 436 3.23 6.33 23.60
CA LYS A 436 3.59 4.90 23.56
C LYS A 436 2.44 3.99 24.02
N ALA A 437 1.69 4.39 25.05
CA ALA A 437 0.56 3.62 25.56
C ALA A 437 -0.63 3.51 24.59
N LEU A 438 -0.68 4.36 23.56
CA LEU A 438 -1.77 4.42 22.58
C LEU A 438 -1.49 3.59 21.32
N LEU A 439 -0.23 3.34 20.99
CA LEU A 439 0.17 2.59 19.80
C LEU A 439 0.22 1.10 20.16
N LYS A 440 -0.48 0.26 19.39
CA LYS A 440 -0.67 -1.16 19.74
C LYS A 440 -0.11 -2.12 18.70
N HIS A 441 -0.17 -1.72 17.44
CA HIS A 441 0.25 -2.56 16.32
C HIS A 441 1.41 -1.90 15.57
N SER A 442 2.25 -2.73 14.93
CA SER A 442 3.34 -2.20 14.11
C SER A 442 2.80 -1.37 12.93
N GLY A 443 3.42 -0.21 12.72
CA GLY A 443 2.99 0.84 11.80
C GLY A 443 1.87 1.74 12.34
N ASP A 444 1.37 1.51 13.56
CA ASP A 444 0.51 2.49 14.23
C ASP A 444 1.30 3.76 14.51
N PHE A 445 0.68 4.92 14.27
CA PHE A 445 1.29 6.20 14.57
C PHE A 445 0.28 7.24 15.07
N LEU A 446 0.80 8.29 15.70
CA LEU A 446 0.05 9.51 16.01
C LEU A 446 0.94 10.74 15.86
N LEU A 447 0.33 11.92 15.74
CA LEU A 447 1.03 13.20 15.74
C LEU A 447 0.98 13.85 17.11
N ARG A 448 2.12 14.39 17.55
CA ARG A 448 2.24 15.18 18.78
C ARG A 448 3.15 16.38 18.55
N CYS A 449 3.10 17.34 19.47
CA CYS A 449 4.13 18.38 19.57
C CYS A 449 5.09 18.05 20.72
N ASP A 450 6.38 18.32 20.52
CA ASP A 450 7.35 18.33 21.62
C ASP A 450 7.24 19.63 22.45
N ASP A 451 8.08 19.74 23.48
CA ASP A 451 8.13 20.93 24.36
C ASP A 451 8.56 22.21 23.62
N ASN A 452 9.14 22.09 22.42
CA ASN A 452 9.57 23.19 21.57
C ASN A 452 8.55 23.52 20.46
N GLU A 453 7.32 23.00 20.57
CA GLU A 453 6.26 23.12 19.56
C GLU A 453 6.60 22.45 18.20
N LYS A 454 7.60 21.56 18.13
CA LYS A 454 7.92 20.81 16.90
C LYS A 454 6.96 19.66 16.68
N LEU A 455 6.48 19.52 15.46
CA LEU A 455 5.59 18.44 15.06
C LEU A 455 6.37 17.13 14.89
N LEU A 456 5.97 16.11 15.64
CA LEU A 456 6.56 14.78 15.60
C LEU A 456 5.49 13.73 15.32
N ALA A 457 5.84 12.71 14.53
CA ALA A 457 5.09 11.45 14.51
C ALA A 457 5.76 10.44 15.43
N VAL A 458 4.99 9.85 16.35
CA VAL A 458 5.44 8.71 17.14
C VAL A 458 4.88 7.45 16.49
N VAL A 459 5.76 6.51 16.18
CA VAL A 459 5.43 5.29 15.44
C VAL A 459 5.86 4.07 16.26
N LEU A 460 5.03 3.02 16.31
CA LEU A 460 5.41 1.70 16.80
C LEU A 460 5.87 0.86 15.60
N TRP A 461 7.07 0.32 15.64
CA TRP A 461 7.62 -0.55 14.59
C TRP A 461 8.52 -1.61 15.20
N ASN A 462 8.28 -2.89 14.91
CA ASN A 462 9.07 -4.01 15.46
C ASN A 462 9.28 -3.93 16.99
N ASP A 463 8.19 -3.71 17.74
CA ASP A 463 8.20 -3.50 19.20
C ASP A 463 9.06 -2.30 19.70
N GLN A 464 9.50 -1.43 18.80
CA GLN A 464 10.25 -0.21 19.09
C GLN A 464 9.43 1.03 18.77
N PHE A 465 9.68 2.11 19.51
CA PHE A 465 9.03 3.40 19.29
C PHE A 465 10.00 4.38 18.65
N VAL A 466 9.62 4.93 17.51
CA VAL A 466 10.44 5.86 16.73
C VAL A 466 9.74 7.21 16.64
N GLU A 467 10.44 8.29 16.99
CA GLU A 467 9.98 9.66 16.77
C GLU A 467 10.55 10.19 15.44
N ILE A 468 9.65 10.59 14.54
CA ILE A 468 9.99 11.16 13.23
C ILE A 468 9.67 12.65 13.24
N ASN A 469 10.62 13.48 12.81
CA ASN A 469 10.39 14.90 12.63
C ASN A 469 9.48 15.14 11.41
N MET A 470 8.35 15.81 11.63
CA MET A 470 7.34 16.13 10.63
C MET A 470 7.31 17.64 10.32
N GLU A 471 8.40 18.35 10.55
CA GLU A 471 8.56 19.73 10.11
C GLU A 471 8.80 19.79 8.58
N PRO A 472 8.20 20.75 7.88
CA PRO A 472 8.47 20.95 6.46
C PRO A 472 9.92 21.40 6.24
N PHE A 473 10.41 21.26 5.01
CA PHE A 473 11.78 21.67 4.69
C PHE A 473 11.96 23.18 4.90
N ALA A 474 13.10 23.57 5.48
CA ALA A 474 13.40 24.97 5.76
C ALA A 474 13.37 25.81 4.46
N GLY A 475 12.66 26.93 4.48
CA GLY A 475 12.50 27.84 3.33
C GLY A 475 11.07 27.88 2.81
N ASP A 476 10.64 26.80 2.17
CA ASP A 476 9.43 26.80 1.34
C ASP A 476 8.14 26.41 2.11
N ARG A 477 8.29 25.88 3.33
CA ARG A 477 7.19 25.27 4.12
C ARG A 477 6.47 24.13 3.38
N LEU A 478 7.22 23.40 2.55
CA LEU A 478 6.71 22.25 1.82
C LEU A 478 7.31 20.95 2.36
N TYR A 479 6.53 19.88 2.25
CA TYR A 479 6.91 18.52 2.61
C TYR A 479 7.48 17.82 1.38
N ARG A 480 8.77 17.51 1.37
CA ARG A 480 9.41 16.87 0.22
C ARG A 480 9.04 15.40 0.17
N LEU A 481 8.55 14.96 -1.00
CA LEU A 481 8.33 13.56 -1.27
C LEU A 481 9.67 12.84 -1.47
N PRO A 482 9.76 11.55 -1.08
CA PRO A 482 10.94 10.73 -1.37
C PRO A 482 11.07 10.54 -2.88
N ALA A 483 12.30 10.66 -3.39
CA ALA A 483 12.66 10.32 -4.77
C ALA A 483 13.35 8.95 -4.78
N ALA A 484 13.08 8.11 -5.79
CA ALA A 484 13.67 6.76 -5.83
C ALA A 484 15.08 6.74 -6.44
N ASN A 485 15.54 7.84 -7.06
CA ASN A 485 16.92 8.06 -7.48
C ASN A 485 17.23 9.56 -7.60
N GLU A 486 18.50 9.92 -7.75
CA GLU A 486 18.96 11.32 -7.82
C GLU A 486 18.50 12.11 -9.06
N PHE A 487 18.06 11.41 -10.11
CA PHE A 487 17.59 12.01 -11.36
C PHE A 487 16.10 12.32 -11.35
N GLU A 488 15.33 11.74 -10.42
CA GLU A 488 13.92 12.09 -10.24
C GLU A 488 13.80 13.54 -9.75
N PRO A 489 12.87 14.32 -10.32
CA PRO A 489 12.68 15.70 -9.91
C PRO A 489 12.17 15.76 -8.47
N ARG A 490 12.50 16.86 -7.78
CA ARG A 490 12.06 17.08 -6.40
C ARG A 490 10.58 17.46 -6.38
N GLU A 491 9.76 16.60 -5.82
CA GLU A 491 8.32 16.84 -5.63
C GLU A 491 8.03 17.26 -4.19
N SER A 492 6.99 18.08 -4.00
CA SER A 492 6.66 18.58 -2.67
C SER A 492 5.17 18.81 -2.47
N LEU A 493 4.72 18.58 -1.23
CA LEU A 493 3.34 18.67 -0.78
C LEU A 493 3.16 19.84 0.20
N LYS A 494 1.93 20.36 0.26
CA LYS A 494 1.61 21.56 1.04
C LYS A 494 1.11 21.26 2.46
N SER A 495 0.65 20.04 2.72
CA SER A 495 0.09 19.64 4.02
C SER A 495 0.79 18.41 4.57
N VAL A 496 0.87 18.35 5.90
CA VAL A 496 1.42 17.19 6.61
C VAL A 496 0.54 15.95 6.44
N ASP A 497 -0.79 16.12 6.37
CA ASP A 497 -1.72 15.02 6.14
C ASP A 497 -1.44 14.39 4.78
N GLU A 498 -1.38 15.20 3.72
CA GLU A 498 -1.09 14.68 2.38
C GLU A 498 0.28 14.01 2.31
N TYR A 499 1.29 14.57 2.97
CA TYR A 499 2.60 13.96 3.07
C TYR A 499 2.52 12.58 3.75
N ILE A 500 1.96 12.50 4.96
CA ILE A 500 1.82 11.24 5.70
C ILE A 500 1.03 10.20 4.91
N LYS A 501 -0.10 10.61 4.32
CA LYS A 501 -0.95 9.71 3.53
C LYS A 501 -0.23 9.22 2.28
N SER A 502 0.56 10.06 1.61
CA SER A 502 1.41 9.66 0.49
C SER A 502 2.42 8.58 0.92
N LEU A 503 3.08 8.78 2.06
CA LEU A 503 4.03 7.81 2.61
C LEU A 503 3.38 6.47 2.97
N ILE A 504 2.16 6.49 3.52
CA ILE A 504 1.38 5.27 3.81
C ILE A 504 1.03 4.56 2.50
N LEU A 505 0.51 5.31 1.52
CA LEU A 505 0.07 4.78 0.24
C LEU A 505 1.22 4.10 -0.52
N THR A 506 2.40 4.71 -0.53
CA THR A 506 3.61 4.15 -1.18
C THR A 506 4.43 3.23 -0.29
N ARG A 507 4.01 3.03 0.98
CA ARG A 507 4.73 2.25 2.00
C ARG A 507 6.20 2.67 2.12
N THR A 508 6.47 3.98 2.05
CA THR A 508 7.83 4.52 2.09
C THR A 508 8.48 4.23 3.44
N VAL A 509 9.74 3.78 3.41
CA VAL A 509 10.54 3.61 4.62
C VAL A 509 11.15 4.95 5.01
N ILE A 510 10.89 5.40 6.23
CA ILE A 510 11.49 6.60 6.81
C ILE A 510 12.16 6.21 8.11
N ARG A 511 13.49 6.39 8.20
CA ARG A 511 14.28 6.01 9.39
C ARG A 511 14.00 4.57 9.84
N GLY A 512 13.91 3.64 8.89
CA GLY A 512 13.66 2.22 9.13
C GLY A 512 12.23 1.83 9.51
N VAL A 513 11.25 2.75 9.45
CA VAL A 513 9.85 2.44 9.76
C VAL A 513 8.91 2.75 8.59
N VAL A 514 7.77 2.07 8.54
CA VAL A 514 6.68 2.33 7.58
C VAL A 514 5.42 2.74 8.33
N LEU A 515 4.87 3.92 8.01
CA LEU A 515 3.60 4.37 8.54
C LEU A 515 2.47 3.54 7.94
N ARG A 516 1.55 3.03 8.77
CA ARG A 516 0.38 2.27 8.32
C ARG A 516 -0.90 2.93 8.78
N ARG A 517 -1.14 2.99 10.09
CA ARG A 517 -2.45 3.36 10.65
C ARG A 517 -2.34 4.52 11.64
N PRO A 518 -3.09 5.61 11.42
CA PRO A 518 -3.22 6.67 12.41
C PRO A 518 -4.10 6.20 13.57
N VAL A 519 -3.60 6.32 14.80
CA VAL A 519 -4.40 6.20 16.01
C VAL A 519 -5.19 7.49 16.17
N LYS A 520 -6.52 7.42 16.11
CA LYS A 520 -7.40 8.59 16.16
C LYS A 520 -7.83 8.91 17.59
N TRP A 521 -7.85 10.20 17.95
CA TRP A 521 -8.38 10.69 19.21
C TRP A 521 -9.91 10.51 19.26
N LYS A 522 -10.42 9.62 20.12
CA LYS A 522 -11.86 9.46 20.36
C LYS A 522 -12.40 10.63 21.19
N GLN A 523 -12.72 11.76 20.55
CA GLN A 523 -13.32 12.91 21.25
C GLN A 523 -14.82 12.70 21.59
N LYS A 524 -15.47 11.66 21.04
CA LYS A 524 -16.94 11.56 20.99
C LYS A 524 -17.63 10.76 22.09
N ASP A 525 -16.92 10.03 22.95
CA ASP A 525 -17.61 9.21 23.98
C ASP A 525 -17.77 9.90 25.34
N LYS A 526 -16.99 10.95 25.65
CA LYS A 526 -17.08 11.66 26.94
C LYS A 526 -18.09 12.82 26.99
N LEU A 527 -18.67 13.25 25.86
CA LEU A 527 -19.70 14.30 25.85
C LEU A 527 -21.15 13.77 25.78
N LYS A 528 -21.36 12.45 25.64
CA LYS A 528 -22.71 11.85 25.59
C LYS A 528 -23.12 11.07 26.84
N LYS A 529 -22.19 10.70 27.72
CA LYS A 529 -22.52 10.13 29.04
C LYS A 529 -22.46 11.22 30.10
N GLY A 530 -23.63 11.70 30.52
CA GLY A 530 -23.81 12.71 31.56
C GLY A 530 -23.53 12.22 32.97
N ASP A 531 -22.45 11.47 33.18
CA ASP A 531 -22.06 10.99 34.50
C ASP A 531 -21.22 12.06 35.19
N SER A 532 -21.85 12.81 36.09
CA SER A 532 -21.20 13.70 37.04
C SER A 532 -20.29 12.87 37.98
N PRO A 533 -18.97 13.12 38.04
CA PRO A 533 -18.11 12.44 39.00
C PRO A 533 -18.28 13.08 40.38
N SER A 534 -18.55 12.25 41.38
CA SER A 534 -18.46 12.57 42.81
C SER A 534 -17.07 13.12 43.17
N PRO A 535 -16.95 14.08 44.11
CA PRO A 535 -15.68 14.70 44.47
C PRO A 535 -14.89 13.77 45.39
N GLY A 536 -13.74 13.26 44.92
CA GLY A 536 -12.86 12.42 45.74
C GLY A 536 -11.91 11.60 44.88
N GLY A 537 -10.90 12.25 44.31
CA GLY A 537 -9.86 11.60 43.52
C GLY A 537 -9.16 12.62 42.64
N GLU A 538 -7.95 13.01 43.03
CA GLU A 538 -7.08 13.88 42.23
C GLU A 538 -6.71 13.18 40.91
N PHE A 539 -7.53 13.37 39.88
CA PHE A 539 -7.14 13.17 38.50
C PHE A 539 -6.93 14.55 37.87
N LYS A 540 -5.67 14.90 37.59
CA LYS A 540 -5.31 16.07 36.81
C LYS A 540 -5.94 15.94 35.41
N SER A 541 -7.03 16.65 35.20
CA SER A 541 -7.61 16.86 33.86
C SER A 541 -6.58 17.53 32.95
N PRO A 542 -6.51 17.17 31.65
CA PRO A 542 -5.71 17.91 30.69
C PRO A 542 -6.16 19.38 30.67
N PRO A 543 -5.25 20.33 30.40
CA PRO A 543 -5.56 21.74 30.43
C PRO A 543 -6.74 22.03 29.49
N GLU A 544 -7.75 22.72 30.02
CA GLU A 544 -8.79 23.38 29.24
C GLU A 544 -8.17 23.99 27.98
N ARG A 545 -8.72 23.62 26.82
CA ARG A 545 -8.46 24.25 25.52
C ARG A 545 -8.80 25.75 25.62
N LYS A 546 -7.89 26.53 26.20
CA LYS A 546 -7.90 27.98 26.13
C LYS A 546 -7.64 28.34 24.67
N ARG A 547 -8.52 29.18 24.15
CA ARG A 547 -8.58 29.74 22.79
C ARG A 547 -7.34 30.60 22.43
N SER A 548 -6.12 30.08 22.60
CA SER A 548 -4.89 30.86 22.43
C SER A 548 -4.38 30.89 20.99
N CYS A 549 -4.66 29.87 20.15
CA CYS A 549 -4.15 29.84 18.78
C CYS A 549 -4.85 30.85 17.84
N LEU A 550 -6.17 31.07 18.00
CA LEU A 550 -6.90 32.04 17.15
C LEU A 550 -6.46 33.49 17.42
N CYS A 551 -6.12 33.82 18.67
CA CYS A 551 -5.60 35.15 19.02
C CYS A 551 -4.18 35.38 18.48
N ARG A 552 -3.33 34.35 18.37
CA ARG A 552 -2.00 34.48 17.74
C ARG A 552 -2.10 34.62 16.22
N PHE A 553 -3.01 33.90 15.57
CA PHE A 553 -3.19 34.00 14.11
C PHE A 553 -3.77 35.35 13.67
N ILE A 554 -4.76 35.88 14.40
CA ILE A 554 -5.29 37.23 14.14
C ILE A 554 -4.22 38.30 14.40
N ARG A 555 -3.38 38.13 15.44
CA ARG A 555 -2.27 39.06 15.71
C ARG A 555 -1.17 38.99 14.65
N TRP A 556 -0.92 37.82 14.07
CA TRP A 556 0.02 37.65 12.95
C TRP A 556 -0.51 38.27 11.65
N LEU A 557 -1.79 38.05 11.30
CA LEU A 557 -2.43 38.70 10.15
C LEU A 557 -2.48 40.22 10.27
N CYS A 558 -2.65 40.76 11.49
CA CYS A 558 -2.57 42.20 11.72
C CYS A 558 -1.13 42.74 11.67
N CYS A 559 -0.11 41.99 12.11
CA CYS A 559 1.28 42.45 12.08
C CYS A 559 1.92 42.40 10.69
N CYS A 560 1.57 41.42 9.84
CA CYS A 560 2.19 41.30 8.50
C CYS A 560 1.75 42.42 7.55
N LYS A 561 0.53 42.97 7.69
CA LYS A 561 0.07 44.09 6.85
C LYS A 561 0.62 45.45 7.23
N GLN A 562 1.27 45.59 8.39
CA GLN A 562 1.78 46.88 8.87
C GLN A 562 3.26 47.11 8.54
N LYS A 563 4.01 46.06 8.18
CA LYS A 563 5.44 46.18 7.81
C LYS A 563 5.74 46.42 6.33
N GLU A 564 4.78 46.20 5.42
CA GLU A 564 4.97 46.51 3.99
C GLU A 564 4.57 47.95 3.60
N LEU A 565 4.03 48.75 4.53
CA LEU A 565 3.60 50.13 4.23
C LEU A 565 4.57 51.23 4.69
N GLN A 566 5.74 50.90 5.23
CA GLN A 566 6.74 51.89 5.64
C GLN A 566 8.15 51.41 5.34
N ARG A 567 8.65 51.66 4.12
CA ARG A 567 10.08 51.86 3.79
C ARG A 567 10.20 52.28 2.32
N SER A 568 10.34 53.58 2.09
CA SER A 568 10.90 54.17 0.88
C SER A 568 11.61 55.46 1.25
N PRO A 569 12.88 55.62 0.87
CA PRO A 569 13.36 56.89 0.32
C PRO A 569 14.15 56.61 -0.97
N SER A 570 13.65 57.03 -2.15
CA SER A 570 13.86 58.33 -2.82
C SER A 570 15.05 58.31 -3.79
N PRO A 571 14.98 59.05 -4.92
CA PRO A 571 15.39 58.51 -6.23
C PRO A 571 16.50 59.30 -6.93
N GLU A 572 17.07 58.73 -8.00
CA GLU A 572 17.85 59.48 -9.00
C GLU A 572 17.34 59.22 -10.44
N LYS A 573 17.48 60.26 -11.25
CA LYS A 573 16.91 60.60 -12.57
C LYS A 573 17.22 59.54 -13.65
N VAL A 574 16.44 59.33 -14.70
CA VAL A 574 16.42 60.09 -15.98
C VAL A 574 15.14 59.79 -16.80
N ASP A 575 14.44 60.88 -17.19
CA ASP A 575 13.68 61.22 -18.42
C ASP A 575 13.10 60.09 -19.31
N ALA A 576 11.77 59.96 -19.52
CA ALA A 576 10.82 60.74 -20.37
C ALA A 576 10.27 59.78 -21.44
N ASN A 577 8.98 59.41 -21.49
CA ASN A 577 7.94 60.13 -22.24
C ASN A 577 6.54 59.55 -21.93
N THR A 578 5.61 60.43 -21.52
CA THR A 578 4.18 60.63 -21.94
C THR A 578 3.35 59.40 -22.39
N GLN A 579 2.16 59.05 -21.86
CA GLN A 579 0.89 59.81 -21.78
C GLN A 579 -0.19 59.09 -20.90
N THR A 580 -0.87 59.88 -20.04
CA THR A 580 -2.33 59.92 -19.68
C THR A 580 -3.13 58.64 -19.39
N LYS A 581 -4.17 58.59 -18.53
CA LYS A 581 -4.72 59.34 -17.38
C LYS A 581 -5.92 58.49 -16.90
N LYS A 582 -6.17 58.45 -15.58
CA LYS A 582 -7.45 58.14 -14.91
C LYS A 582 -8.09 56.75 -15.12
N GLN A 583 -7.90 55.85 -14.15
CA GLN A 583 -8.95 55.03 -13.51
C GLN A 583 -8.30 54.01 -12.55
N GLN A 584 -8.42 54.18 -11.22
CA GLN A 584 -8.56 53.12 -10.20
C GLN A 584 -8.28 53.70 -8.81
N LYS A 585 -9.29 54.35 -8.23
CA LYS A 585 -9.30 54.76 -6.81
C LYS A 585 -10.49 54.18 -6.04
N LYS A 586 -11.03 53.03 -6.49
CA LYS A 586 -12.22 52.38 -5.88
C LYS A 586 -11.97 51.01 -5.21
N ARG A 587 -10.74 50.51 -5.14
CA ARG A 587 -10.48 49.13 -4.65
C ARG A 587 -10.21 48.99 -3.14
N CYS A 588 -10.25 50.06 -2.34
CA CYS A 588 -9.91 49.96 -0.90
C CYS A 588 -11.12 49.76 0.05
N CYS A 589 -12.36 49.92 -0.40
CA CYS A 589 -13.53 49.83 0.50
C CYS A 589 -14.12 48.41 0.62
N LEU A 590 -13.96 47.53 -0.38
CA LEU A 590 -14.58 46.21 -0.37
C LEU A 590 -14.00 45.30 0.74
N CYS A 591 -12.68 45.38 0.99
CA CYS A 591 -12.03 44.57 2.02
C CYS A 591 -12.52 44.88 3.44
N ARG A 592 -12.94 46.13 3.73
CA ARG A 592 -13.52 46.48 5.04
C ARG A 592 -14.93 45.92 5.22
N VAL A 593 -15.73 45.92 4.16
CA VAL A 593 -17.10 45.39 4.20
C VAL A 593 -17.09 43.87 4.37
N VAL A 594 -16.19 43.15 3.67
CA VAL A 594 -16.07 41.69 3.82
C VAL A 594 -15.58 41.30 5.23
N CYS A 595 -14.61 42.02 5.81
CA CYS A 595 -14.18 41.76 7.19
C CYS A 595 -15.27 42.03 8.23
N LEU A 596 -16.11 43.06 8.02
CA LEU A 596 -17.24 43.35 8.92
C LEU A 596 -18.35 42.31 8.79
N LEU A 597 -18.63 41.81 7.59
CA LEU A 597 -19.63 40.75 7.39
C LEU A 597 -19.18 39.41 8.00
N CYS A 598 -17.92 39.02 7.83
CA CYS A 598 -17.40 37.78 8.43
C CYS A 598 -17.43 37.82 9.97
N SER A 599 -17.14 38.98 10.58
CA SER A 599 -17.20 39.13 12.05
C SER A 599 -18.65 39.16 12.57
N TYR A 600 -19.59 39.72 11.82
CA TYR A 600 -21.01 39.72 12.20
C TYR A 600 -21.64 38.33 12.10
N ILE A 601 -21.37 37.58 11.03
CA ILE A 601 -21.90 36.23 10.82
C ILE A 601 -21.37 35.26 11.88
N TRP A 602 -20.09 35.36 12.25
CA TRP A 602 -19.51 34.52 13.30
C TRP A 602 -20.09 34.83 14.68
N CYS A 603 -20.34 36.11 14.99
CA CYS A 603 -20.96 36.51 16.26
C CYS A 603 -22.41 35.99 16.38
N CYS A 604 -23.18 36.02 15.29
CA CYS A 604 -24.55 35.49 15.25
C CYS A 604 -24.62 33.96 15.39
N LEU A 605 -23.68 33.22 14.80
CA LEU A 605 -23.66 31.75 14.89
C LEU A 605 -23.21 31.25 16.28
N CYS A 606 -22.31 31.97 16.96
CA CYS A 606 -21.92 31.60 18.33
C CYS A 606 -22.99 31.91 19.39
N CYS A 607 -23.84 32.92 19.20
CA CYS A 607 -24.87 33.27 20.19
C CYS A 607 -26.11 32.36 20.16
N ARG A 608 -26.38 31.63 19.08
CA ARG A 608 -27.62 30.82 18.96
C ARG A 608 -27.59 29.45 19.62
N ARG A 609 -26.45 28.95 20.12
CA ARG A 609 -26.32 27.58 20.66
C ARG A 609 -26.51 27.40 22.17
N LYS A 610 -27.03 28.40 22.91
CA LYS A 610 -27.01 28.37 24.40
C LYS A 610 -28.35 28.51 25.17
N LYS A 611 -29.51 28.19 24.60
CA LYS A 611 -30.78 28.18 25.36
C LYS A 611 -31.73 27.03 24.98
N LYS A 612 -31.74 25.95 25.78
CA LYS A 612 -32.92 25.31 26.38
C LYS A 612 -32.55 23.99 27.07
N THR A 613 -32.69 23.98 28.38
CA THR A 613 -32.61 22.85 29.30
C THR A 613 -33.95 22.81 30.05
N GLU A 614 -34.57 21.63 30.19
CA GLU A 614 -35.06 21.04 31.46
C GLU A 614 -36.29 20.09 31.31
N PRO A 615 -36.42 19.06 32.19
CA PRO A 615 -37.16 17.80 31.94
C PRO A 615 -38.28 17.47 32.97
N LYS A 616 -39.00 16.34 32.79
CA LYS A 616 -39.86 15.64 33.79
C LYS A 616 -39.76 14.10 33.55
N GLN A 617 -39.25 13.28 34.49
CA GLN A 617 -39.95 12.44 35.52
C GLN A 617 -41.06 11.52 34.95
N GLN A 618 -41.31 10.23 35.29
CA GLN A 618 -40.95 9.31 36.40
C GLN A 618 -41.54 7.87 36.14
N LYS A 619 -41.14 6.87 36.97
CA LYS A 619 -41.74 5.51 37.31
C LYS A 619 -41.33 4.27 36.49
N LYS A 620 -40.58 3.29 37.04
CA LYS A 620 -40.89 2.14 37.98
C LYS A 620 -41.70 1.01 37.30
N SER A 621 -41.46 -0.31 37.39
CA SER A 621 -40.54 -1.24 38.11
C SER A 621 -40.84 -2.71 37.61
N PRO A 622 -40.48 -3.85 38.25
CA PRO A 622 -39.42 -4.79 37.81
C PRO A 622 -39.86 -6.30 37.68
N ASP A 623 -38.85 -7.19 37.59
CA ASP A 623 -38.81 -8.63 37.94
C ASP A 623 -39.03 -9.71 36.86
N SER A 624 -37.92 -10.36 36.45
CA SER A 624 -37.77 -11.82 36.54
C SER A 624 -36.32 -12.27 36.25
N LYS A 625 -35.80 -13.13 37.13
CA LYS A 625 -34.45 -13.68 37.30
C LYS A 625 -34.35 -15.09 36.62
N PRO A 626 -33.24 -15.84 36.70
CA PRO A 626 -32.07 -15.89 35.80
C PRO A 626 -31.82 -17.29 35.16
N SER A 627 -30.81 -17.47 34.30
CA SER A 627 -30.17 -18.79 34.13
C SER A 627 -28.68 -18.68 33.78
N LEU A 628 -27.90 -19.47 34.51
CA LEU A 628 -26.45 -19.66 34.40
C LEU A 628 -26.04 -20.20 33.02
N PHE A 629 -24.92 -19.69 32.49
CA PHE A 629 -23.86 -20.53 31.93
C PHE A 629 -22.53 -19.77 32.04
N GLU A 630 -21.66 -20.24 32.94
CA GLU A 630 -20.26 -19.86 33.01
C GLU A 630 -19.50 -20.50 31.84
N SER A 631 -18.82 -19.69 31.04
CA SER A 631 -17.55 -20.10 30.42
C SER A 631 -16.70 -18.86 30.22
N THR A 632 -15.83 -18.60 31.19
CA THR A 632 -14.84 -17.54 31.17
C THR A 632 -13.73 -17.98 30.20
N TYR A 633 -13.71 -17.43 28.99
CA TYR A 633 -12.49 -17.36 28.19
C TYR A 633 -12.01 -15.91 28.22
N GLU A 634 -11.00 -15.66 29.05
CA GLU A 634 -10.22 -14.43 28.98
C GLU A 634 -9.51 -14.39 27.62
N VAL A 635 -10.04 -13.59 26.69
CA VAL A 635 -9.33 -13.20 25.47
C VAL A 635 -8.41 -12.04 25.85
N THR A 636 -7.19 -12.39 26.26
CA THR A 636 -6.12 -11.42 26.52
C THR A 636 -5.62 -10.84 25.19
N PRO A 637 -5.74 -9.53 24.92
CA PRO A 637 -5.21 -8.94 23.69
C PRO A 637 -3.72 -8.63 23.90
N GLY A 638 -2.82 -9.38 23.26
CA GLY A 638 -1.38 -9.10 23.38
C GLY A 638 -0.36 -10.00 22.65
N TYR A 639 -0.74 -10.79 21.64
CA TYR A 639 0.13 -11.87 21.10
C TYR A 639 0.61 -11.73 19.64
N GLU A 640 0.44 -10.58 18.98
CA GLU A 640 0.66 -10.48 17.53
C GLU A 640 2.13 -10.57 17.08
N THR A 641 3.13 -10.12 17.85
CA THR A 641 4.55 -10.20 17.44
C THR A 641 5.25 -11.50 17.84
N ALA A 642 4.79 -12.17 18.90
CA ALA A 642 5.46 -13.38 19.40
C ALA A 642 5.20 -14.64 18.55
N LEU A 643 4.06 -14.72 17.86
CA LEU A 643 3.67 -15.92 17.11
C LEU A 643 4.20 -15.96 15.67
N THR A 644 4.36 -14.81 15.01
CA THR A 644 5.14 -14.73 13.76
C THR A 644 6.61 -15.02 14.06
N LYS A 645 7.15 -14.55 15.18
CA LYS A 645 8.51 -14.89 15.58
C LYS A 645 8.70 -16.40 15.77
N LYS A 646 7.78 -17.10 16.45
CA LYS A 646 7.85 -18.58 16.63
C LYS A 646 7.72 -19.39 15.34
N ALA A 647 6.91 -18.96 14.37
CA ALA A 647 6.82 -19.66 13.08
C ALA A 647 8.12 -19.56 12.26
N TRP A 648 9.02 -18.63 12.63
CA TRP A 648 10.27 -18.39 11.95
C TRP A 648 11.51 -18.67 12.84
N GLU A 649 11.32 -18.91 14.14
CA GLU A 649 12.36 -19.16 15.15
C GLU A 649 11.96 -20.29 16.12
N GLU A 650 12.26 -21.54 15.76
CA GLU A 650 12.50 -22.70 16.66
C GLU A 650 13.66 -23.51 16.02
N GLU A 651 14.81 -23.83 16.60
CA GLU A 651 15.52 -23.52 17.86
C GLU A 651 17.00 -23.19 17.51
N ALA A 652 17.70 -22.49 18.41
CA ALA A 652 19.15 -22.53 18.54
C ALA A 652 19.51 -23.24 19.86
N ASP A 653 20.60 -24.01 19.80
CA ASP A 653 21.36 -24.65 20.88
C ASP A 653 20.87 -26.01 21.44
N GLY A 654 21.61 -27.07 21.08
CA GLY A 654 21.93 -28.14 22.01
C GLY A 654 21.51 -29.56 21.63
N ALA A 655 22.53 -30.42 21.47
CA ALA A 655 22.50 -31.88 21.61
C ALA A 655 21.75 -32.71 20.55
N ALA A 656 22.53 -33.43 19.75
CA ALA A 656 22.08 -34.56 18.95
C ALA A 656 21.52 -35.68 19.86
N PRO A 657 20.43 -36.34 19.42
CA PRO A 657 20.30 -37.77 19.64
C PRO A 657 20.15 -38.48 18.30
N SER A 658 21.09 -39.39 18.07
CA SER A 658 20.97 -40.53 17.17
C SER A 658 19.66 -41.29 17.43
N VAL A 659 18.80 -41.41 16.43
CA VAL A 659 17.70 -42.39 16.44
C VAL A 659 17.61 -43.09 15.09
N GLU A 660 17.50 -44.40 15.20
CA GLU A 660 17.69 -45.44 14.20
C GLU A 660 16.66 -45.42 13.06
N ILE A 661 17.16 -45.79 11.87
CA ILE A 661 16.36 -46.09 10.68
C ILE A 661 15.84 -47.53 10.81
N SER A 662 14.54 -47.71 11.04
CA SER A 662 13.85 -48.98 10.80
C SER A 662 13.09 -48.93 9.48
N LYS A 663 13.53 -49.81 8.58
CA LYS A 663 12.95 -50.14 7.27
C LYS A 663 11.47 -50.56 7.36
N MET A 664 10.69 -50.17 6.37
CA MET A 664 9.71 -51.08 5.75
C MET A 664 9.49 -50.69 4.29
N ASP A 665 9.71 -51.68 3.43
CA ASP A 665 9.71 -51.64 1.97
C ASP A 665 8.31 -51.64 1.34
N ASN A 666 8.32 -51.41 0.02
CA ASN A 666 7.56 -52.13 -1.03
C ASN A 666 6.20 -51.58 -1.50
N ILE A 667 6.13 -51.05 -2.74
CA ILE A 667 5.87 -51.81 -4.00
C ILE A 667 5.60 -50.89 -5.22
N SER A 668 6.42 -51.10 -6.28
CA SER A 668 6.13 -51.19 -7.75
C SER A 668 5.59 -49.97 -8.55
N THR A 669 5.95 -49.70 -9.82
CA THR A 669 6.73 -50.43 -10.85
C THR A 669 7.02 -49.56 -12.10
N SER A 670 8.26 -49.69 -12.61
CA SER A 670 8.71 -49.90 -14.02
C SER A 670 8.73 -48.71 -15.02
N THR A 671 9.68 -48.60 -15.98
CA THR A 671 10.61 -49.56 -16.64
C THR A 671 11.76 -48.74 -17.30
N ALA A 672 13.05 -49.04 -17.03
CA ALA A 672 14.12 -49.60 -17.91
C ALA A 672 14.45 -48.80 -19.22
N VAL A 673 15.71 -48.58 -19.66
CA VAL A 673 16.76 -49.57 -19.99
C VAL A 673 18.18 -48.90 -20.14
N GLU A 674 19.18 -49.55 -19.50
CA GLU A 674 20.63 -49.81 -19.78
C GLU A 674 21.56 -48.74 -20.41
N MET A 675 22.73 -48.38 -19.83
CA MET A 675 23.98 -49.07 -19.42
C MET A 675 24.95 -49.52 -20.54
N GLY A 676 26.20 -49.04 -20.46
CA GLY A 676 27.36 -49.57 -21.21
C GLY A 676 28.64 -48.74 -21.04
N THR A 677 29.55 -49.18 -20.17
CA THR A 677 30.82 -48.57 -19.71
C THR A 677 32.09 -49.04 -20.45
N SER A 678 33.22 -48.35 -20.16
CA SER A 678 34.63 -48.82 -20.15
C SER A 678 35.47 -48.51 -21.42
N THR A 679 36.78 -48.19 -21.41
CA THR A 679 37.78 -47.69 -20.42
C THR A 679 39.11 -47.42 -21.18
N ILE A 680 39.93 -46.44 -20.71
CA ILE A 680 41.42 -46.40 -20.70
C ILE A 680 42.12 -46.25 -22.10
N SER A 681 43.13 -45.41 -22.39
CA SER A 681 44.35 -44.96 -21.68
C SER A 681 45.10 -43.83 -22.42
N LYS A 682 45.87 -43.05 -21.65
CA LYS A 682 47.22 -42.47 -21.89
C LYS A 682 47.42 -41.19 -22.74
N SER A 683 47.86 -40.14 -22.03
CA SER A 683 48.60 -38.93 -22.43
C SER A 683 50.10 -39.23 -22.73
N PRO A 684 51.05 -38.25 -22.77
CA PRO A 684 51.03 -36.78 -23.02
C PRO A 684 52.03 -36.42 -24.17
N GLU A 685 52.11 -35.19 -24.68
CA GLU A 685 53.14 -34.15 -24.39
C GLU A 685 53.19 -33.22 -25.63
N GLY A 686 53.53 -31.94 -25.46
CA GLY A 686 53.99 -31.12 -26.59
C GLY A 686 53.62 -29.63 -26.51
N ALA A 687 54.54 -28.84 -25.98
CA ALA A 687 54.50 -27.40 -25.82
C ALA A 687 54.34 -26.59 -27.14
N SER A 688 53.82 -25.36 -27.05
CA SER A 688 54.64 -24.13 -27.17
C SER A 688 53.87 -22.89 -27.73
N ILE A 689 53.61 -21.93 -26.83
CA ILE A 689 54.01 -20.51 -26.85
C ILE A 689 53.52 -19.52 -27.97
N ARG A 690 53.10 -18.34 -27.44
CA ARG A 690 53.08 -16.92 -27.94
C ARG A 690 51.77 -16.38 -28.57
N SER A 691 51.05 -15.44 -27.92
CA SER A 691 51.25 -13.96 -27.81
C SER A 691 50.67 -13.22 -29.05
N ILE A 692 49.95 -12.10 -29.06
CA ILE A 692 49.88 -10.85 -28.27
C ILE A 692 48.53 -10.14 -28.60
N LEU A 693 48.12 -9.27 -27.67
CA LEU A 693 47.07 -8.23 -27.65
C LEU A 693 46.71 -7.52 -28.98
N SER A 694 45.41 -7.19 -29.09
CA SER A 694 44.86 -5.89 -29.50
C SER A 694 43.67 -5.54 -28.62
#